data_AF-A0A2E1WY55-F1
#
_entry.id   AF-A0A2E1WY55-F1
#
_cell.length_a   1.000
_cell.length_b   1.000
_cell.length_c   1.000
_cell.angle_alpha   90.00
_cell.angle_beta   90.00
_cell.angle_gamma   90.00
#
_symmetry.space_group_name_H-M   'P 1'
#
loop_
_entity.id
_entity.type
_entity.pdbx_description
1 polymer ?
#
loop_
_entity_poly.entity_id
_entity_poly.type
_entity_poly.pdbx_seq_one_letter_code
_entity_poly.pdbx_strand_id
1 'polypeptide(L)'
;MKNLELKSFRIFLILLIIAGISYLFSSVFFRVTNSNGNLYIPQGQSFITFENNEFEDINFNLSGDANWSISPSSSNTGQFSIKSGEIDDNQNSTVSIDLNIMNSGYVSFWYRVDAEYSTSGNEFYDGLIFYINGNPQEQFQTNTNGSSPWIEYELFVESGTYNFSWSFIKDEADGSTASDNDCAWIDDISFPLSEPLFYNYYTEPPHQDLTSGLFNAFVHDLNDDYEYMKAKGGTFADFDLDGDMDLYYGYTSGHYFENIGHSFIERTQTNSINNSGSRGVVVGDLDNNGYPDILKWRYYFDNDFSHIALLNKGNNRFERTNYLDSNELIYLHSQGLLDVDLDGDLDIVAIEKEGDTQFYCYKNNGYDDSENIQFVNSYSYSRLDDSSSSRTLAIVDFDNDGDQDVYIPRKLDKNWLFVNQTLTKSGDEIIYNSNPEELFIESSELFGLDDASSDVNGSTGYGAAWADYDNDDDFDLYLTNWGKNRLYQNNENNFINIAEDLNLESDSLSNGAGWGDFNNDGYIDIWSNNFKREDDLFLNPNGQSRQDWDNSFNANYLSATQDVVPVDYNNDGWLDMFTPGLLMAFDVGVQDVPGYKYTSLLYKNIASDSLGFTNNWVSISLEGAKIGLENDDTWTLQSNHSAIGARVIVHLSDKNISREVIAGKGHGSMDPLRLHFGIGNNTTINGITVKWPSMDVSTNQPKINYYEGPFETNLLYKIVEDIGFVGPKGDVNNDSFTNIIDIVDIVYTILDENSISETYLWAGDFDFSKSLNILDITMLINFIFLD
;
A
#
# COMPACT_ATOMS: atom_id res chain seq x y z
N MET A 1 -28.79 32.76 -36.97
CA MET A 1 -29.90 32.80 -35.98
C MET A 1 -30.20 31.42 -35.38
N LYS A 2 -30.39 30.35 -36.16
CA LYS A 2 -30.64 28.99 -35.62
C LYS A 2 -29.54 28.43 -34.68
N ASN A 3 -28.25 28.70 -34.94
CA ASN A 3 -27.16 28.23 -34.05
C ASN A 3 -27.03 29.04 -32.74
N LEU A 4 -27.48 30.30 -32.72
CA LEU A 4 -27.46 31.10 -31.49
C LEU A 4 -28.55 30.63 -30.51
N GLU A 5 -29.71 30.24 -31.03
CA GLU A 5 -30.81 29.72 -30.22
C GLU A 5 -30.51 28.32 -29.64
N LEU A 6 -29.75 27.49 -30.36
CA LEU A 6 -29.26 26.20 -29.85
C LEU A 6 -28.19 26.36 -28.76
N LYS A 7 -27.24 27.28 -28.91
CA LYS A 7 -26.27 27.60 -27.83
C LYS A 7 -26.97 28.14 -26.59
N SER A 8 -27.90 29.08 -26.74
CA SER A 8 -28.66 29.61 -25.61
C SER A 8 -29.55 28.56 -24.94
N PHE A 9 -30.12 27.63 -25.71
CA PHE A 9 -30.92 26.53 -25.17
C PHE A 9 -30.06 25.51 -24.42
N ARG A 10 -28.86 25.20 -24.91
CA ARG A 10 -27.88 24.34 -24.21
C ARG A 10 -27.39 25.00 -22.91
N ILE A 11 -27.05 26.29 -22.94
CA ILE A 11 -26.67 27.05 -21.73
C ILE A 11 -27.81 27.07 -20.71
N PHE A 12 -29.06 27.23 -21.16
CA PHE A 12 -30.23 27.19 -20.29
C PHE A 12 -30.44 25.79 -19.67
N LEU A 13 -30.23 24.72 -20.46
CA LEU A 13 -30.30 23.34 -19.96
C LEU A 13 -29.19 23.07 -18.92
N ILE A 14 -27.98 23.59 -19.15
CA ILE A 14 -26.85 23.50 -18.24
C ILE A 14 -27.11 24.27 -16.95
N LEU A 15 -27.66 25.49 -17.02
CA LEU A 15 -28.07 26.23 -15.82
C LEU A 15 -29.14 25.48 -15.02
N LEU A 16 -30.03 24.74 -15.69
CA LEU A 16 -31.02 23.87 -15.07
C LEU A 16 -30.39 22.63 -14.42
N ILE A 17 -29.38 22.03 -15.06
CA ILE A 17 -28.63 20.88 -14.52
C ILE A 17 -27.76 21.32 -13.35
N ILE A 18 -27.02 22.43 -13.45
CA ILE A 18 -26.24 23.01 -12.35
C ILE A 18 -27.17 23.41 -11.20
N ALA A 19 -28.29 24.06 -11.47
CA ALA A 19 -29.28 24.35 -10.41
C ALA A 19 -29.87 23.07 -9.81
N GLY A 20 -30.04 22.02 -10.62
CA GLY A 20 -30.49 20.70 -10.18
C GLY A 20 -29.46 19.98 -9.31
N ILE A 21 -28.18 20.03 -9.67
CA ILE A 21 -27.05 19.49 -8.92
C ILE A 21 -26.83 20.31 -7.64
N SER A 22 -26.83 21.65 -7.70
CA SER A 22 -26.80 22.51 -6.51
C SER A 22 -28.01 22.27 -5.60
N TYR A 23 -29.19 21.99 -6.15
CA TYR A 23 -30.37 21.62 -5.37
C TYR A 23 -30.25 20.20 -4.79
N LEU A 24 -29.67 19.25 -5.53
CA LEU A 24 -29.40 17.90 -5.05
C LEU A 24 -28.35 17.94 -3.93
N PHE A 25 -27.25 18.65 -4.11
CA PHE A 25 -26.24 18.95 -3.09
C PHE A 25 -26.85 19.68 -1.92
N SER A 26 -27.64 20.73 -2.14
CA SER A 26 -28.32 21.45 -1.06
C SER A 26 -29.31 20.55 -0.32
N SER A 27 -29.99 19.62 -0.99
CA SER A 27 -30.98 18.74 -0.38
C SER A 27 -30.37 17.49 0.25
N VAL A 28 -29.23 17.01 -0.26
CA VAL A 28 -28.38 15.98 0.35
C VAL A 28 -27.67 16.58 1.55
N PHE A 29 -26.99 17.71 1.41
CA PHE A 29 -26.43 18.50 2.52
C PHE A 29 -27.51 18.79 3.56
N PHE A 30 -28.68 19.31 3.17
CA PHE A 30 -29.78 19.57 4.10
C PHE A 30 -30.43 18.30 4.68
N ARG A 31 -30.42 17.15 4.00
CA ARG A 31 -30.90 15.87 4.56
C ARG A 31 -29.87 15.22 5.48
N VAL A 32 -28.58 15.35 5.17
CA VAL A 32 -27.44 14.89 5.97
C VAL A 32 -27.32 15.77 7.22
N THR A 33 -27.63 17.07 7.14
CA THR A 33 -27.57 18.00 8.28
C THR A 33 -28.88 18.13 9.08
N ASN A 34 -30.00 17.53 8.64
CA ASN A 34 -31.28 17.55 9.39
C ASN A 34 -31.91 16.16 9.63
N SER A 35 -31.19 15.06 9.41
CA SER A 35 -31.66 13.76 9.89
C SER A 35 -31.33 13.60 11.38
N ASN A 36 -32.29 14.00 12.22
CA ASN A 36 -32.39 13.74 13.67
C ASN A 36 -31.21 14.23 14.53
N GLY A 37 -31.47 15.29 15.31
CA GLY A 37 -30.58 15.75 16.36
C GLY A 37 -30.28 14.67 17.39
N ASN A 38 -29.07 14.14 17.31
CA ASN A 38 -28.17 13.91 18.42
C ASN A 38 -26.84 14.56 18.02
N LEU A 39 -26.17 15.16 19.00
CA LEU A 39 -24.92 15.94 18.92
C LEU A 39 -24.14 15.83 17.59
N TYR A 40 -24.04 16.95 16.87
CA TYR A 40 -23.02 17.13 15.85
C TYR A 40 -21.67 17.29 16.56
N ILE A 41 -20.88 16.22 16.61
CA ILE A 41 -19.47 16.26 16.97
C ILE A 41 -18.71 16.53 15.65
N PRO A 42 -18.15 17.72 15.40
CA PRO A 42 -17.22 17.95 14.30
C PRO A 42 -16.16 16.85 14.22
N GLN A 43 -15.83 16.39 13.01
CA GLN A 43 -14.83 15.34 12.78
C GLN A 43 -13.54 15.68 13.52
N GLY A 44 -13.13 14.79 14.43
CA GLY A 44 -11.94 14.95 15.28
C GLY A 44 -12.17 15.55 16.66
N GLN A 45 -13.38 15.99 17.04
CA GLN A 45 -13.65 16.53 18.38
C GLN A 45 -13.78 15.39 19.42
N SER A 46 -13.08 15.52 20.56
CA SER A 46 -13.08 14.49 21.62
C SER A 46 -14.24 14.74 22.59
N PHE A 47 -15.04 13.70 22.88
CA PHE A 47 -16.29 13.84 23.63
C PHE A 47 -16.42 12.79 24.75
N ILE A 48 -16.87 13.19 25.94
CA ILE A 48 -16.99 12.36 27.15
C ILE A 48 -18.41 12.46 27.70
N THR A 49 -19.15 11.36 27.69
CA THR A 49 -20.54 11.28 28.20
C THR A 49 -20.69 10.46 29.48
N PHE A 50 -19.63 9.80 29.95
CA PHE A 50 -19.65 8.94 31.14
C PHE A 50 -20.60 7.72 31.09
N GLU A 51 -21.04 7.30 29.90
CA GLU A 51 -22.00 6.20 29.72
C GLU A 51 -21.35 4.82 29.53
N ASN A 52 -20.07 4.78 29.14
CA ASN A 52 -19.35 3.57 28.74
C ASN A 52 -18.06 3.35 29.55
N ASN A 53 -18.10 3.64 30.86
CA ASN A 53 -16.96 3.50 31.77
C ASN A 53 -15.80 4.49 31.51
N GLU A 54 -16.04 5.57 30.76
CA GLU A 54 -15.00 6.55 30.39
C GLU A 54 -14.34 7.20 31.62
N PHE A 55 -15.04 7.30 32.75
CA PHE A 55 -14.46 7.84 33.98
C PHE A 55 -13.38 6.95 34.61
N GLU A 56 -13.42 5.64 34.36
CA GLU A 56 -12.37 4.71 34.78
C GLU A 56 -11.27 4.56 33.70
N ASP A 57 -11.64 4.74 32.43
CA ASP A 57 -10.74 4.52 31.29
C ASP A 57 -9.91 5.76 30.91
N ILE A 58 -10.38 6.96 31.26
CA ILE A 58 -9.68 8.25 31.08
C ILE A 58 -8.93 8.58 32.39
N ASN A 59 -7.66 8.99 32.29
CA ASN A 59 -6.83 9.36 33.45
C ASN A 59 -7.23 10.71 34.05
N PHE A 60 -8.41 10.78 34.67
CA PHE A 60 -8.79 11.92 35.48
C PHE A 60 -7.93 11.98 36.75
N ASN A 61 -7.26 13.11 36.95
CA ASN A 61 -6.52 13.44 38.15
C ASN A 61 -7.50 13.97 39.21
N LEU A 62 -7.80 13.14 40.20
CA LEU A 62 -8.64 13.47 41.35
C LEU A 62 -7.81 14.05 42.49
N SER A 63 -8.21 15.19 43.03
CA SER A 63 -7.53 15.86 44.13
C SER A 63 -8.49 16.66 45.02
N GLY A 64 -8.00 17.19 46.14
CA GLY A 64 -8.83 17.84 47.15
C GLY A 64 -9.09 16.93 48.35
N ASP A 65 -10.10 17.27 49.12
CA ASP A 65 -10.51 16.59 50.37
C ASP A 65 -11.40 15.36 50.12
N ALA A 66 -12.06 15.28 48.96
CA ALA A 66 -12.82 14.13 48.51
C ALA A 66 -12.71 13.94 46.98
N ASN A 67 -12.89 12.70 46.52
CA ASN A 67 -12.80 12.35 45.11
C ASN A 67 -14.14 12.54 44.39
N TRP A 68 -14.08 12.98 43.13
CA TRP A 68 -15.20 12.86 42.22
C TRP A 68 -15.47 11.39 41.85
N SER A 69 -16.72 11.06 41.53
CA SER A 69 -17.11 9.70 41.16
C SER A 69 -18.25 9.71 40.14
N ILE A 70 -18.31 8.68 39.29
CA ILE A 70 -19.47 8.43 38.43
C ILE A 70 -20.75 8.27 39.26
N SER A 71 -21.84 8.91 38.85
CA SER A 71 -23.09 8.95 39.58
C SER A 71 -24.30 8.89 38.65
N PRO A 72 -25.28 8.01 38.93
CA PRO A 72 -26.59 8.03 38.27
C PRO A 72 -27.59 8.99 38.95
N SER A 73 -27.17 9.77 39.94
CA SER A 73 -28.08 10.62 40.74
C SER A 73 -28.68 11.78 39.96
N SER A 74 -27.97 12.24 38.92
CA SER A 74 -28.36 13.32 38.01
C SER A 74 -27.46 13.21 36.78
N SER A 75 -27.99 13.29 35.58
CA SER A 75 -27.23 13.40 34.33
C SER A 75 -27.93 14.38 33.38
N ASN A 76 -27.20 14.96 32.44
CA ASN A 76 -27.72 15.84 31.39
C ASN A 76 -28.25 15.01 30.22
N THR A 77 -27.41 14.11 29.71
CA THR A 77 -27.81 13.06 28.79
C THR A 77 -27.60 11.67 29.43
N GLY A 78 -28.04 10.61 28.75
CA GLY A 78 -27.84 9.24 29.24
C GLY A 78 -28.32 8.95 30.68
N GLN A 79 -27.60 8.08 31.39
CA GLN A 79 -27.89 7.62 32.74
C GLN A 79 -26.85 8.10 33.77
N PHE A 80 -25.63 8.45 33.37
CA PHE A 80 -24.50 8.69 34.24
C PHE A 80 -23.88 10.08 33.99
N SER A 81 -23.35 10.68 35.05
CA SER A 81 -22.48 11.86 34.98
C SER A 81 -21.42 11.73 36.06
N ILE A 82 -20.50 12.69 36.20
CA ILE A 82 -19.58 12.72 37.35
C ILE A 82 -20.06 13.69 38.41
N LYS A 83 -19.94 13.29 39.68
CA LYS A 83 -20.35 14.08 40.85
C LYS A 83 -19.12 14.38 41.72
N SER A 84 -19.05 15.59 42.28
CA SER A 84 -18.07 15.94 43.31
C SER A 84 -18.21 15.07 44.57
N GLY A 85 -17.10 14.88 45.28
CA GLY A 85 -17.10 14.20 46.58
C GLY A 85 -17.79 15.02 47.67
N GLU A 86 -18.19 14.35 48.75
CA GLU A 86 -18.75 15.01 49.94
C GLU A 86 -17.62 15.70 50.73
N ILE A 87 -17.76 17.00 50.95
CA ILE A 87 -16.76 17.87 51.60
C ILE A 87 -17.41 18.79 52.64
N ASP A 88 -16.66 19.15 53.68
CA ASP A 88 -17.05 20.10 54.74
C ASP A 88 -16.67 21.56 54.38
N ASP A 89 -16.99 22.52 55.25
CA ASP A 89 -16.64 23.94 55.08
C ASP A 89 -15.12 24.15 54.92
N ASN A 90 -14.72 25.09 54.05
CA ASN A 90 -13.32 25.39 53.71
C ASN A 90 -12.54 24.19 53.11
N GLN A 91 -13.24 23.30 52.41
CA GLN A 91 -12.67 22.18 51.66
C GLN A 91 -12.98 22.28 50.17
N ASN A 92 -12.31 21.46 49.36
CA ASN A 92 -12.63 21.33 47.94
C ASN A 92 -12.58 19.86 47.46
N SER A 93 -13.25 19.59 46.35
CA SER A 93 -13.19 18.33 45.61
C SER A 93 -12.92 18.67 44.15
N THR A 94 -11.81 18.20 43.60
CA THR A 94 -11.32 18.59 42.26
C THR A 94 -11.13 17.39 41.36
N VAL A 95 -11.60 17.50 40.12
CA VAL A 95 -11.30 16.59 39.01
C VAL A 95 -10.56 17.38 37.92
N SER A 96 -9.51 16.80 37.36
CA SER A 96 -8.73 17.45 36.32
C SER A 96 -8.27 16.47 35.26
N ILE A 97 -7.96 16.99 34.07
CA ILE A 97 -7.45 16.22 32.94
C ILE A 97 -6.39 17.06 32.23
N ASP A 98 -5.27 16.43 31.89
CA ASP A 98 -4.22 17.03 31.07
C ASP A 98 -4.45 16.61 29.62
N LEU A 99 -4.50 17.58 28.71
CA LEU A 99 -4.76 17.34 27.29
C LEU A 99 -3.95 18.27 26.39
N ASN A 100 -3.42 17.71 25.31
CA ASN A 100 -2.87 18.46 24.18
C ASN A 100 -3.95 18.74 23.12
N ILE A 101 -4.34 20.01 22.98
CA ILE A 101 -5.25 20.49 21.94
C ILE A 101 -4.46 20.70 20.65
N MET A 102 -4.76 19.91 19.61
CA MET A 102 -4.07 19.94 18.31
C MET A 102 -4.58 21.09 17.43
N ASN A 103 -5.89 21.39 17.46
CA ASN A 103 -6.49 22.52 16.74
C ASN A 103 -7.29 23.43 17.67
N SER A 104 -7.14 24.75 17.48
CA SER A 104 -7.92 25.75 18.22
C SER A 104 -9.43 25.54 18.05
N GLY A 105 -10.19 25.66 19.13
CA GLY A 105 -11.63 25.43 19.12
C GLY A 105 -12.30 25.70 20.47
N TYR A 106 -13.56 25.31 20.62
CA TYR A 106 -14.29 25.45 21.87
C TYR A 106 -14.19 24.18 22.72
N VAL A 107 -13.81 24.36 23.99
CA VAL A 107 -14.09 23.38 25.05
C VAL A 107 -15.48 23.67 25.58
N SER A 108 -16.32 22.65 25.70
CA SER A 108 -17.64 22.76 26.32
C SER A 108 -17.88 21.66 27.34
N PHE A 109 -18.75 21.93 28.31
CA PHE A 109 -19.27 20.91 29.22
C PHE A 109 -20.59 21.35 29.81
N TRP A 110 -21.42 20.38 30.18
CA TRP A 110 -22.63 20.62 30.94
C TRP A 110 -22.35 20.48 32.42
N TYR A 111 -22.89 21.39 33.23
CA TYR A 111 -22.74 21.34 34.68
C TYR A 111 -24.06 21.57 35.41
N ARG A 112 -24.09 21.08 36.64
CA ARG A 112 -25.18 21.35 37.60
C ARG A 112 -24.58 21.53 39.00
N VAL A 113 -25.05 22.54 39.73
CA VAL A 113 -24.61 22.81 41.12
C VAL A 113 -25.80 22.78 42.05
N ASP A 114 -25.67 22.08 43.16
CA ASP A 114 -26.68 21.99 44.21
C ASP A 114 -26.00 22.24 45.56
N ALA A 115 -26.01 23.50 45.99
CA ALA A 115 -25.24 24.00 47.12
C ALA A 115 -25.84 25.31 47.67
N GLU A 116 -25.24 25.86 48.72
CA GLU A 116 -25.59 27.17 49.29
C GLU A 116 -25.58 28.30 48.24
N TYR A 117 -26.56 29.22 48.30
CA TYR A 117 -26.60 30.41 47.43
C TYR A 117 -26.28 31.72 48.16
N SER A 118 -25.45 32.56 47.55
CA SER A 118 -25.20 33.92 48.03
C SER A 118 -26.31 34.89 47.70
N THR A 119 -27.19 35.13 48.68
CA THR A 119 -28.29 36.11 48.57
C THR A 119 -27.83 37.56 48.36
N SER A 120 -26.55 37.86 48.65
CA SER A 120 -25.96 39.19 48.47
C SER A 120 -25.50 39.46 47.03
N GLY A 121 -25.25 38.40 46.25
CA GLY A 121 -24.68 38.45 44.90
C GLY A 121 -23.26 39.00 44.82
N ASN A 122 -22.60 39.29 45.95
CA ASN A 122 -21.28 39.92 46.01
C ASN A 122 -20.16 39.01 46.55
N GLU A 123 -20.50 37.78 46.96
CA GLU A 123 -19.57 36.80 47.54
C GLU A 123 -19.90 35.42 46.96
N PHE A 124 -18.87 34.69 46.53
CA PHE A 124 -18.97 33.29 46.08
C PHE A 124 -18.88 32.40 47.33
N TYR A 125 -19.99 31.78 47.70
CA TYR A 125 -20.08 30.79 48.78
C TYR A 125 -19.66 29.42 48.25
N ASP A 126 -20.59 28.47 48.22
CA ASP A 126 -20.36 27.15 47.66
C ASP A 126 -20.60 27.17 46.14
N GLY A 127 -19.79 26.41 45.39
CA GLY A 127 -19.98 26.29 43.96
C GLY A 127 -18.87 25.59 43.21
N LEU A 128 -19.05 25.47 41.90
CA LEU A 128 -18.08 24.87 40.98
C LEU A 128 -17.22 25.97 40.36
N ILE A 129 -15.90 25.77 40.29
CA ILE A 129 -14.98 26.66 39.59
C ILE A 129 -14.27 25.86 38.50
N PHE A 130 -14.25 26.39 37.28
CA PHE A 130 -13.47 25.83 36.18
C PHE A 130 -12.16 26.59 36.02
N TYR A 131 -11.05 25.86 35.88
CA TYR A 131 -9.72 26.40 35.70
C TYR A 131 -9.07 25.84 34.43
N ILE A 132 -8.18 26.66 33.86
CA ILE A 132 -7.21 26.24 32.85
C ILE A 132 -5.81 26.56 33.36
N ASN A 133 -4.94 25.55 33.42
CA ASN A 133 -3.56 25.67 33.91
C ASN A 133 -3.49 26.31 35.31
N GLY A 134 -4.44 25.95 36.19
CA GLY A 134 -4.58 26.48 37.55
C GLY A 134 -5.12 27.91 37.65
N ASN A 135 -5.45 28.57 36.53
CA ASN A 135 -6.05 29.92 36.53
C ASN A 135 -7.58 29.82 36.42
N PRO A 136 -8.36 30.44 37.33
CA PRO A 136 -9.81 30.36 37.31
C PRO A 136 -10.36 31.07 36.06
N GLN A 137 -11.24 30.39 35.33
CA GLN A 137 -11.90 30.89 34.13
C GLN A 137 -13.32 31.38 34.44
N GLU A 138 -14.10 30.58 35.15
CA GLU A 138 -15.48 30.92 35.51
C GLU A 138 -15.91 30.26 36.83
N GLN A 139 -16.85 30.91 37.51
CA GLN A 139 -17.44 30.47 38.76
C GLN A 139 -18.94 30.20 38.58
N PHE A 140 -19.36 28.98 38.93
CA PHE A 140 -20.73 28.52 38.76
C PHE A 140 -21.40 28.29 40.10
N GLN A 141 -22.46 29.05 40.36
CA GLN A 141 -23.30 28.90 41.55
C GLN A 141 -24.73 28.57 41.17
N THR A 142 -25.47 28.10 42.18
CA THR A 142 -26.89 27.83 42.09
C THR A 142 -27.74 29.12 42.08
N ASN A 143 -29.07 28.99 42.05
CA ASN A 143 -30.02 30.10 42.23
C ASN A 143 -30.54 30.18 43.69
N THR A 144 -31.44 31.12 44.00
CA THR A 144 -31.96 31.31 45.38
C THR A 144 -32.67 30.11 46.01
N ASN A 145 -32.91 29.02 45.26
CA ASN A 145 -33.53 27.80 45.76
C ASN A 145 -32.53 26.67 46.05
N GLY A 146 -31.23 26.92 46.02
CA GLY A 146 -30.21 25.92 46.37
C GLY A 146 -29.82 24.97 45.24
N SER A 147 -30.62 24.81 44.17
CA SER A 147 -30.29 23.94 43.01
C SER A 147 -30.33 24.65 41.65
N SER A 148 -29.33 24.42 40.80
CA SER A 148 -29.30 24.86 39.39
C SER A 148 -29.92 23.82 38.46
N PRO A 149 -30.49 24.21 37.29
CA PRO A 149 -30.66 23.30 36.18
C PRO A 149 -29.30 22.90 35.59
N TRP A 150 -29.29 21.93 34.68
CA TRP A 150 -28.14 21.67 33.81
C TRP A 150 -27.94 22.84 32.86
N ILE A 151 -26.72 23.35 32.78
CA ILE A 151 -26.33 24.51 31.97
C ILE A 151 -25.05 24.16 31.24
N GLU A 152 -24.96 24.54 29.96
CA GLU A 152 -23.76 24.43 29.16
C GLU A 152 -22.82 25.62 29.39
N TYR A 153 -21.53 25.35 29.51
CA TYR A 153 -20.48 26.36 29.46
C TYR A 153 -19.56 26.07 28.28
N GLU A 154 -19.17 27.11 27.55
CA GLU A 154 -18.25 27.01 26.41
C GLU A 154 -17.15 28.07 26.52
N LEU A 155 -15.92 27.68 26.18
CA LEU A 155 -14.75 28.57 26.17
C LEU A 155 -13.84 28.25 24.97
N PHE A 156 -13.45 29.27 24.22
CA PHE A 156 -12.48 29.11 23.13
C PHE A 156 -11.06 28.97 23.67
N VAL A 157 -10.32 27.98 23.15
CA VAL A 157 -8.90 27.74 23.44
C VAL A 157 -8.10 27.65 22.13
N GLU A 158 -6.84 28.06 22.19
CA GLU A 158 -5.89 27.87 21.08
C GLU A 158 -5.29 26.46 21.13
N SER A 159 -4.51 26.06 20.12
CA SER A 159 -3.75 24.80 20.19
C SER A 159 -2.64 24.89 21.23
N GLY A 160 -2.39 23.77 21.93
CA GLY A 160 -1.40 23.66 22.99
C GLY A 160 -1.81 22.70 24.10
N THR A 161 -0.91 22.51 25.07
CA THR A 161 -1.14 21.62 26.22
C THR A 161 -1.80 22.38 27.37
N TYR A 162 -2.87 21.81 27.91
CA TYR A 162 -3.68 22.40 28.97
C TYR A 162 -3.99 21.37 30.07
N ASN A 163 -4.01 21.85 31.32
CA ASN A 163 -4.69 21.20 32.43
C ASN A 163 -6.07 21.84 32.59
N PHE A 164 -7.13 21.08 32.28
CA PHE A 164 -8.51 21.47 32.53
C PHE A 164 -8.93 20.91 33.88
N SER A 165 -9.43 21.76 34.79
CA SER A 165 -9.84 21.29 36.11
C SER A 165 -11.14 21.92 36.56
N TRP A 166 -11.96 21.12 37.23
CA TRP A 166 -13.21 21.52 37.84
C TRP A 166 -13.15 21.23 39.34
N SER A 167 -13.32 22.27 40.14
CA SER A 167 -13.24 22.19 41.60
C SER A 167 -14.56 22.62 42.21
N PHE A 168 -15.23 21.73 42.94
CA PHE A 168 -16.31 22.10 43.83
C PHE A 168 -15.72 22.54 45.16
N ILE A 169 -16.08 23.73 45.63
CA ILE A 169 -15.50 24.36 46.82
C ILE A 169 -16.62 24.75 47.76
N LYS A 170 -16.39 24.57 49.08
CA LYS A 170 -17.21 25.16 50.14
C LYS A 170 -16.47 26.26 50.86
N ASP A 171 -17.15 27.36 51.15
CA ASP A 171 -16.55 28.54 51.78
C ASP A 171 -16.57 28.46 53.33
N GLU A 172 -16.24 29.58 54.01
CA GLU A 172 -16.23 29.67 55.47
C GLU A 172 -17.60 30.12 56.06
N ALA A 173 -18.63 30.37 55.25
CA ALA A 173 -19.85 31.07 55.67
C ALA A 173 -21.09 30.17 55.60
N ASP A 174 -21.90 30.17 56.67
CA ASP A 174 -23.21 29.55 56.68
C ASP A 174 -24.24 30.49 56.03
N GLY A 175 -24.54 30.27 54.75
CA GLY A 175 -25.68 30.94 54.15
C GLY A 175 -27.00 30.38 54.70
N SER A 176 -28.10 30.99 54.28
CA SER A 176 -29.45 30.70 54.80
C SER A 176 -30.24 29.69 53.96
N THR A 177 -29.60 29.07 52.97
CA THR A 177 -30.21 28.25 51.92
C THR A 177 -29.56 26.86 51.93
N ALA A 178 -29.94 26.03 52.91
CA ALA A 178 -29.51 24.65 52.95
C ALA A 178 -30.07 23.87 51.74
N SER A 179 -29.20 23.47 50.82
CA SER A 179 -29.47 22.35 49.93
C SER A 179 -29.09 21.06 50.64
N ASP A 180 -29.81 19.96 50.37
CA ASP A 180 -29.57 18.68 51.03
C ASP A 180 -28.36 17.92 50.44
N ASN A 181 -27.81 18.34 49.29
CA ASN A 181 -26.82 17.56 48.53
C ASN A 181 -25.38 18.11 48.52
N ASP A 182 -25.19 19.43 48.67
CA ASP A 182 -23.89 20.15 48.66
C ASP A 182 -22.84 19.57 47.69
N CYS A 183 -23.11 19.67 46.39
CA CYS A 183 -22.24 19.09 45.37
C CYS A 183 -22.41 19.73 43.99
N ALA A 184 -21.53 19.35 43.07
CA ALA A 184 -21.64 19.65 41.65
C ALA A 184 -21.60 18.37 40.80
N TRP A 185 -22.23 18.44 39.62
CA TRP A 185 -22.13 17.43 38.57
C TRP A 185 -21.59 18.05 37.29
N ILE A 186 -20.89 17.24 36.50
CA ILE A 186 -20.42 17.57 35.16
C ILE A 186 -20.78 16.41 34.22
N ASP A 187 -21.19 16.76 33.02
CA ASP A 187 -21.59 15.82 31.98
C ASP A 187 -21.25 16.36 30.60
N ASP A 188 -21.27 15.50 29.57
CA ASP A 188 -21.14 15.87 28.16
C ASP A 188 -19.96 16.84 27.88
N ILE A 189 -18.75 16.44 28.27
CA ILE A 189 -17.53 17.25 28.07
C ILE A 189 -17.08 17.11 26.62
N SER A 190 -16.85 18.22 25.94
CA SER A 190 -16.32 18.29 24.58
C SER A 190 -15.03 19.09 24.54
N PHE A 191 -14.00 18.56 23.91
CA PHE A 191 -12.74 19.24 23.63
C PHE A 191 -12.55 19.37 22.13
N PRO A 192 -11.91 20.45 21.63
CA PRO A 192 -11.41 20.49 20.25
C PRO A 192 -10.51 19.28 19.94
N LEU A 193 -10.18 19.10 18.66
CA LEU A 193 -9.28 18.02 18.24
C LEU A 193 -8.05 17.97 19.13
N SER A 194 -7.88 16.84 19.82
CA SER A 194 -6.94 16.64 20.91
C SER A 194 -6.35 15.23 20.85
N GLU A 195 -5.25 15.01 21.57
CA GLU A 195 -4.67 13.67 21.71
C GLU A 195 -5.70 12.64 22.25
N PRO A 196 -5.56 11.34 21.93
CA PRO A 196 -6.54 10.32 22.31
C PRO A 196 -6.78 10.26 23.83
N LEU A 197 -8.05 10.29 24.24
CA LEU A 197 -8.46 10.35 25.65
C LEU A 197 -8.26 9.04 26.45
N PHE A 198 -8.01 7.92 25.76
CA PHE A 198 -7.94 6.58 26.37
C PHE A 198 -6.47 6.16 26.55
N TYR A 199 -6.00 6.13 27.79
CA TYR A 199 -4.60 5.83 28.13
C TYR A 199 -4.51 4.57 28.99
N ASN A 200 -4.76 3.41 28.39
CA ASN A 200 -4.38 2.13 29.02
C ASN A 200 -3.96 1.08 28.00
N TYR A 201 -3.01 1.44 27.12
CA TYR A 201 -2.06 0.51 26.50
C TYR A 201 -0.65 1.10 26.33
N TYR A 202 -0.25 2.05 27.17
CA TYR A 202 1.11 2.59 27.09
C TYR A 202 2.08 1.77 27.95
N THR A 203 2.58 0.69 27.38
CA THR A 203 3.99 0.36 27.58
C THR A 203 4.75 1.35 26.72
N GLU A 204 5.78 2.05 27.23
CA GLU A 204 6.67 2.79 26.32
C GLU A 204 7.08 1.79 25.23
N PRO A 205 6.79 2.05 23.95
CA PRO A 205 7.38 1.25 22.90
C PRO A 205 8.89 1.31 23.15
N PRO A 206 9.61 0.18 23.04
CA PRO A 206 11.06 0.22 23.18
C PRO A 206 11.55 1.37 22.29
N HIS A 207 12.38 2.26 22.86
CA HIS A 207 12.99 3.38 22.13
C HIS A 207 13.34 2.91 20.73
N GLN A 208 12.84 3.61 19.70
CA GLN A 208 13.27 3.34 18.33
C GLN A 208 14.79 3.50 18.30
N ASP A 209 15.48 2.36 18.24
CA ASP A 209 16.92 2.31 18.26
C ASP A 209 17.41 2.60 16.85
N LEU A 210 17.84 3.85 16.61
CA LEU A 210 18.47 4.30 15.37
C LEU A 210 19.86 3.67 15.13
N THR A 211 20.28 2.68 15.93
CA THR A 211 21.51 1.92 15.64
C THR A 211 21.37 0.92 14.48
N SER A 212 20.20 0.83 13.83
CA SER A 212 19.88 -0.14 12.78
C SER A 212 20.58 0.05 11.42
N GLY A 213 21.53 0.98 11.29
CA GLY A 213 22.33 1.09 10.06
C GLY A 213 21.59 1.79 8.92
N LEU A 214 21.41 1.11 7.77
CA LEU A 214 20.80 1.67 6.55
C LEU A 214 19.28 1.84 6.61
N PHE A 215 18.58 1.12 7.50
CA PHE A 215 17.11 1.05 7.52
C PHE A 215 16.54 1.29 8.92
N ASN A 216 15.32 1.80 9.01
CA ASN A 216 14.52 1.81 10.25
C ASN A 216 13.17 1.12 10.01
N ALA A 217 12.78 0.21 10.89
CA ALA A 217 11.49 -0.49 10.82
C ALA A 217 10.39 0.40 11.40
N PHE A 218 9.32 0.62 10.64
CA PHE A 218 8.14 1.30 11.16
C PHE A 218 7.12 0.28 11.67
N VAL A 219 6.78 0.38 12.95
CA VAL A 219 5.55 -0.18 13.52
C VAL A 219 4.81 1.02 14.08
N HIS A 220 3.63 1.34 13.55
CA HIS A 220 2.91 2.55 13.92
C HIS A 220 2.61 2.57 15.43
N ASP A 221 3.01 3.64 16.12
CA ASP A 221 3.00 3.72 17.60
C ASP A 221 1.59 3.67 18.23
N LEU A 222 0.54 3.89 17.42
CA LEU A 222 -0.87 3.77 17.84
C LEU A 222 -1.54 2.48 17.36
N ASN A 223 -0.78 1.57 16.73
CA ASN A 223 -1.32 0.34 16.15
C ASN A 223 -0.64 -0.90 16.75
N ASP A 224 -1.22 -1.42 17.83
CA ASP A 224 -0.79 -2.67 18.48
C ASP A 224 -1.19 -3.93 17.66
N ASP A 225 -1.73 -3.78 16.44
CA ASP A 225 -2.18 -4.88 15.57
C ASP A 225 -1.05 -5.65 14.87
N TYR A 226 0.15 -5.73 15.45
CA TYR A 226 1.22 -6.60 14.94
C TYR A 226 0.76 -8.08 14.83
N GLU A 227 -0.30 -8.47 15.56
CA GLU A 227 -0.96 -9.77 15.43
C GLU A 227 -1.70 -9.97 14.10
N TYR A 228 -2.12 -8.88 13.43
CA TYR A 228 -2.85 -8.83 12.17
C TYR A 228 -1.97 -8.51 10.96
N MET A 229 -0.78 -7.94 11.17
CA MET A 229 0.24 -7.74 10.13
C MET A 229 0.98 -9.03 9.80
N LYS A 230 0.26 -10.14 9.57
CA LYS A 230 0.85 -11.41 9.13
C LYS A 230 0.62 -11.58 7.64
N ALA A 231 1.69 -11.76 6.90
CA ALA A 231 1.61 -11.98 5.47
C ALA A 231 2.52 -13.14 5.08
N LYS A 232 2.04 -13.97 4.15
CA LYS A 232 2.92 -14.86 3.41
C LYS A 232 3.47 -14.18 2.15
N GLY A 233 2.74 -13.19 1.65
CA GLY A 233 3.16 -12.35 0.54
C GLY A 233 2.36 -11.05 0.48
N GLY A 234 2.87 -10.11 -0.31
CA GLY A 234 2.30 -8.79 -0.55
C GLY A 234 3.00 -8.10 -1.71
N THR A 235 2.42 -7.02 -2.20
CA THR A 235 2.97 -6.21 -3.30
C THR A 235 2.48 -4.78 -3.20
N PHE A 236 3.13 -3.89 -3.95
CA PHE A 236 2.67 -2.52 -4.14
C PHE A 236 2.26 -2.27 -5.58
N ALA A 237 1.17 -1.54 -5.77
CA ALA A 237 0.75 -0.99 -7.05
C ALA A 237 0.10 0.37 -6.81
N ASP A 238 0.10 1.22 -7.83
CA ASP A 238 -0.68 2.46 -7.87
C ASP A 238 -2.10 2.08 -8.33
N PHE A 239 -2.99 1.71 -7.41
CA PHE A 239 -4.28 1.11 -7.77
C PHE A 239 -5.33 2.15 -8.17
N ASP A 240 -5.20 3.38 -7.71
CA ASP A 240 -6.11 4.47 -8.07
C ASP A 240 -5.52 5.50 -9.05
N LEU A 241 -4.26 5.32 -9.44
CA LEU A 241 -3.53 6.11 -10.45
C LEU A 241 -3.13 7.51 -9.96
N ASP A 242 -3.03 7.70 -8.64
CA ASP A 242 -2.61 8.96 -8.01
C ASP A 242 -1.10 9.17 -7.97
N GLY A 243 -0.33 8.12 -8.26
CA GLY A 243 1.13 8.14 -8.31
C GLY A 243 1.80 7.76 -6.98
N ASP A 244 1.05 7.57 -5.90
CA ASP A 244 1.52 6.92 -4.68
C ASP A 244 1.39 5.39 -4.82
N MET A 245 2.28 4.66 -4.15
CA MET A 245 2.30 3.20 -4.22
C MET A 245 1.50 2.64 -3.03
N ASP A 246 0.34 2.05 -3.30
CA ASP A 246 -0.50 1.40 -2.31
C ASP A 246 0.00 0.00 -1.97
N LEU A 247 -0.41 -0.53 -0.82
CA LEU A 247 0.00 -1.85 -0.35
C LEU A 247 -1.18 -2.81 -0.28
N TYR A 248 -1.05 -3.98 -0.91
CA TYR A 248 -1.88 -5.14 -0.64
C TYR A 248 -1.04 -6.31 -0.12
N TYR A 249 -1.43 -6.89 1.01
CA TYR A 249 -0.82 -8.13 1.51
C TYR A 249 -1.85 -9.09 2.09
N GLY A 250 -1.49 -10.36 2.23
CA GLY A 250 -2.40 -11.33 2.85
C GLY A 250 -1.79 -12.62 3.38
N TYR A 251 -2.57 -13.25 4.28
CA TYR A 251 -2.39 -14.62 4.72
C TYR A 251 -3.74 -15.28 5.04
N THR A 252 -4.23 -15.19 6.28
CA THR A 252 -5.58 -15.62 6.68
C THR A 252 -6.66 -14.64 6.25
N SER A 253 -6.27 -13.38 6.08
CA SER A 253 -7.06 -12.29 5.55
C SER A 253 -6.19 -11.47 4.60
N GLY A 254 -6.81 -10.85 3.60
CA GLY A 254 -6.18 -9.85 2.76
C GLY A 254 -6.44 -8.44 3.29
N HIS A 255 -5.47 -7.55 3.13
CA HIS A 255 -5.54 -6.17 3.59
C HIS A 255 -5.09 -5.23 2.47
N TYR A 256 -5.88 -4.18 2.25
CA TYR A 256 -5.60 -3.12 1.29
C TYR A 256 -5.36 -1.82 2.05
N PHE A 257 -4.19 -1.24 1.84
CA PHE A 257 -3.77 0.04 2.39
C PHE A 257 -3.51 1.01 1.26
N GLU A 258 -4.31 2.07 1.22
CA GLU A 258 -4.13 3.19 0.33
C GLU A 258 -3.04 4.10 0.89
N ASN A 259 -2.11 4.55 0.04
CA ASN A 259 -1.01 5.43 0.42
C ASN A 259 -1.33 6.86 0.03
N ILE A 260 -1.53 7.74 1.03
CA ILE A 260 -1.80 9.15 0.79
C ILE A 260 -0.64 9.97 1.34
N GLY A 261 0.20 10.51 0.45
CA GLY A 261 1.31 11.37 0.87
C GLY A 261 2.22 10.68 1.89
N HIS A 262 2.57 9.42 1.60
CA HIS A 262 3.48 8.57 2.39
C HIS A 262 2.86 7.99 3.68
N SER A 263 1.54 8.11 3.84
CA SER A 263 0.80 7.59 4.98
C SER A 263 -0.22 6.56 4.53
N PHE A 264 -0.19 5.38 5.14
CA PHE A 264 -1.11 4.29 4.79
C PHE A 264 -2.43 4.36 5.57
N ILE A 265 -3.55 4.24 4.87
CA ILE A 265 -4.90 4.10 5.42
C ILE A 265 -5.46 2.74 5.02
N GLU A 266 -5.88 1.92 5.98
CA GLU A 266 -6.52 0.65 5.67
C GLU A 266 -7.93 0.88 5.09
N ARG A 267 -8.13 0.54 3.82
CA ARG A 267 -9.40 0.72 3.10
C ARG A 267 -10.16 -0.58 2.88
N THR A 268 -9.63 -1.72 3.33
CA THR A 268 -10.25 -3.05 3.16
C THR A 268 -11.74 -3.07 3.52
N GLN A 269 -12.09 -2.61 4.72
CA GLN A 269 -13.48 -2.66 5.22
C GLN A 269 -14.33 -1.50 4.70
N THR A 270 -13.78 -0.27 4.66
CA THR A 270 -14.51 0.92 4.22
C THR A 270 -14.96 0.78 2.77
N ASN A 271 -14.13 0.15 1.94
CA ASN A 271 -14.39 -0.03 0.52
C ASN A 271 -14.99 -1.41 0.20
N SER A 272 -15.32 -2.20 1.24
CA SER A 272 -15.92 -3.54 1.11
C SER A 272 -15.11 -4.49 0.21
N ILE A 273 -13.78 -4.36 0.24
CA ILE A 273 -12.87 -5.19 -0.55
C ILE A 273 -12.87 -6.61 0.01
N ASN A 274 -12.92 -7.61 -0.87
CA ASN A 274 -12.91 -9.00 -0.43
C ASN A 274 -11.57 -9.35 0.25
N ASN A 275 -11.65 -9.66 1.53
CA ASN A 275 -10.50 -9.90 2.39
C ASN A 275 -10.22 -11.39 2.66
N SER A 276 -10.67 -12.30 1.79
CA SER A 276 -10.37 -13.75 1.91
C SER A 276 -8.85 -13.99 2.03
N GLY A 277 -8.45 -15.13 2.60
CA GLY A 277 -7.02 -15.44 2.71
C GLY A 277 -6.33 -15.56 1.35
N SER A 278 -5.02 -15.30 1.32
CA SER A 278 -4.16 -15.59 0.18
C SER A 278 -2.80 -16.12 0.65
N ARG A 279 -2.18 -17.00 -0.13
CA ARG A 279 -0.80 -17.46 0.14
C ARG A 279 0.27 -16.53 -0.43
N GLY A 280 -0.12 -15.73 -1.39
CA GLY A 280 0.70 -14.82 -2.15
C GLY A 280 -0.19 -14.06 -3.12
N VAL A 281 0.37 -13.04 -3.74
CA VAL A 281 -0.37 -12.09 -4.58
C VAL A 281 0.49 -11.66 -5.75
N VAL A 282 -0.16 -11.44 -6.89
CA VAL A 282 0.44 -10.87 -8.10
C VAL A 282 -0.53 -9.82 -8.62
N VAL A 283 -0.02 -8.74 -9.19
CA VAL A 283 -0.81 -7.61 -9.69
C VAL A 283 -0.54 -7.39 -11.17
N GLY A 284 -1.59 -6.98 -11.87
CA GLY A 284 -1.59 -6.71 -13.30
C GLY A 284 -3.03 -6.50 -13.76
N ASP A 285 -3.23 -5.72 -14.80
CA ASP A 285 -4.53 -5.43 -15.40
C ASP A 285 -4.97 -6.62 -16.25
N LEU A 286 -5.77 -7.51 -15.66
CA LEU A 286 -6.21 -8.77 -16.28
C LEU A 286 -7.30 -8.56 -17.31
N ASP A 287 -8.00 -7.42 -17.22
CA ASP A 287 -9.20 -7.13 -18.00
C ASP A 287 -9.01 -5.95 -18.98
N ASN A 288 -7.78 -5.42 -19.01
CA ASN A 288 -7.28 -4.31 -19.83
C ASN A 288 -8.18 -3.06 -19.70
N ASN A 289 -8.66 -2.76 -18.48
CA ASN A 289 -9.51 -1.58 -18.21
C ASN A 289 -8.74 -0.34 -17.76
N GLY A 290 -7.43 -0.45 -17.62
CA GLY A 290 -6.51 0.62 -17.25
C GLY A 290 -6.06 0.61 -15.79
N TYR A 291 -6.63 -0.23 -14.94
CA TYR A 291 -6.37 -0.29 -13.51
C TYR A 291 -5.76 -1.65 -13.12
N PRO A 292 -4.68 -1.67 -12.30
CA PRO A 292 -4.10 -2.93 -11.84
C PRO A 292 -5.09 -3.77 -11.02
N ASP A 293 -5.22 -5.05 -11.35
CA ASP A 293 -6.01 -6.03 -10.59
C ASP A 293 -5.14 -6.81 -9.60
N ILE A 294 -5.78 -7.50 -8.65
CA ILE A 294 -5.11 -8.38 -7.70
C ILE A 294 -5.47 -9.84 -7.98
N LEU A 295 -4.50 -10.63 -8.44
CA LEU A 295 -4.59 -12.08 -8.55
C LEU A 295 -4.10 -12.74 -7.26
N LYS A 296 -4.97 -13.51 -6.59
CA LYS A 296 -4.65 -14.11 -5.30
C LYS A 296 -4.25 -15.57 -5.45
N TRP A 297 -3.11 -15.93 -4.87
CA TRP A 297 -2.75 -17.34 -4.71
C TRP A 297 -3.67 -17.96 -3.68
N ARG A 298 -4.36 -19.01 -4.09
CA ARG A 298 -5.37 -19.72 -3.31
C ARG A 298 -4.92 -20.09 -1.89
N TYR A 299 -5.78 -19.83 -0.91
CA TYR A 299 -5.56 -20.17 0.49
C TYR A 299 -6.32 -21.44 0.90
N TYR A 300 -5.58 -22.48 1.26
CA TYR A 300 -6.13 -23.84 1.47
C TYR A 300 -6.96 -24.02 2.76
N PHE A 301 -6.86 -23.11 3.74
CA PHE A 301 -7.52 -23.29 5.04
C PHE A 301 -8.91 -22.65 5.14
N ASP A 302 -9.40 -22.01 4.07
CA ASP A 302 -10.76 -21.50 4.00
C ASP A 302 -11.76 -22.60 3.59
N ASN A 303 -13.02 -22.44 4.02
CA ASN A 303 -14.11 -23.35 3.63
C ASN A 303 -14.56 -23.17 2.17
N ASP A 304 -14.17 -22.06 1.53
CA ASP A 304 -14.43 -21.75 0.12
C ASP A 304 -13.14 -21.94 -0.68
N PHE A 305 -13.17 -22.89 -1.60
CA PHE A 305 -12.02 -23.39 -2.35
C PHE A 305 -11.88 -22.66 -3.70
N SER A 306 -12.34 -21.41 -3.83
CA SER A 306 -12.32 -20.68 -5.09
C SER A 306 -10.96 -20.08 -5.43
N HIS A 307 -10.66 -20.00 -6.73
CA HIS A 307 -9.58 -19.21 -7.30
C HIS A 307 -10.07 -17.77 -7.48
N ILE A 308 -9.56 -16.83 -6.70
CA ILE A 308 -10.12 -15.47 -6.59
C ILE A 308 -9.18 -14.43 -7.22
N ALA A 309 -9.75 -13.56 -8.05
CA ALA A 309 -9.14 -12.30 -8.45
C ALA A 309 -10.02 -11.13 -7.98
N LEU A 310 -9.40 -9.99 -7.72
CA LEU A 310 -10.07 -8.73 -7.40
C LEU A 310 -9.85 -7.78 -8.57
N LEU A 311 -10.87 -7.63 -9.41
CA LEU A 311 -10.83 -6.74 -10.56
C LEU A 311 -11.05 -5.30 -10.11
N ASN A 312 -10.06 -4.45 -10.29
CA ASN A 312 -10.13 -3.04 -9.97
C ASN A 312 -10.95 -2.33 -11.04
N LYS A 313 -11.98 -1.59 -10.60
CA LYS A 313 -12.89 -0.84 -11.48
C LYS A 313 -12.65 0.67 -11.40
N GLY A 314 -11.49 1.07 -10.87
CA GLY A 314 -11.13 2.45 -10.55
C GLY A 314 -11.82 2.99 -9.29
N ASN A 315 -11.33 4.14 -8.80
CA ASN A 315 -11.81 4.81 -7.58
C ASN A 315 -11.88 3.87 -6.37
N ASN A 316 -10.81 3.11 -6.12
CA ASN A 316 -10.67 2.20 -4.99
C ASN A 316 -11.81 1.15 -4.86
N ARG A 317 -12.44 0.77 -5.98
CA ARG A 317 -13.50 -0.25 -6.06
C ARG A 317 -12.99 -1.54 -6.69
N PHE A 318 -13.04 -2.62 -5.92
CA PHE A 318 -12.67 -3.96 -6.39
C PHE A 318 -13.87 -4.90 -6.48
N GLU A 319 -14.00 -5.60 -7.60
CA GLU A 319 -15.00 -6.64 -7.83
C GLU A 319 -14.36 -8.02 -7.75
N ARG A 320 -14.88 -8.88 -6.86
CA ARG A 320 -14.41 -10.27 -6.74
C ARG A 320 -14.91 -11.08 -7.93
N THR A 321 -13.99 -11.77 -8.62
CA THR A 321 -14.31 -12.81 -9.59
C THR A 321 -13.65 -14.14 -9.24
N ASN A 322 -14.20 -15.24 -9.77
CA ASN A 322 -13.57 -16.55 -9.73
C ASN A 322 -12.96 -16.85 -11.10
N TYR A 323 -11.64 -16.86 -11.23
CA TYR A 323 -10.97 -16.92 -12.53
C TYR A 323 -10.74 -18.35 -13.06
N LEU A 324 -10.86 -19.38 -12.20
CA LEU A 324 -10.76 -20.80 -12.58
C LEU A 324 -11.75 -21.67 -11.79
N ASP A 325 -12.03 -22.87 -12.29
CA ASP A 325 -12.83 -23.86 -11.57
C ASP A 325 -12.11 -24.32 -10.29
N SER A 326 -12.85 -24.44 -9.19
CA SER A 326 -12.29 -24.85 -7.89
C SER A 326 -11.58 -26.21 -7.89
N ASN A 327 -11.86 -27.10 -8.85
CA ASN A 327 -11.22 -28.40 -8.99
C ASN A 327 -9.89 -28.35 -9.75
N GLU A 328 -9.57 -27.23 -10.38
CA GLU A 328 -8.26 -27.00 -10.98
C GLU A 328 -7.29 -26.50 -9.91
N LEU A 329 -5.98 -26.71 -10.12
CA LEU A 329 -4.90 -26.20 -9.28
C LEU A 329 -5.18 -26.35 -7.76
N ILE A 330 -5.62 -27.54 -7.33
CA ILE A 330 -5.99 -27.82 -5.92
C ILE A 330 -4.81 -27.70 -4.97
N TYR A 331 -3.59 -27.85 -5.49
CA TYR A 331 -2.33 -27.74 -4.76
C TYR A 331 -1.51 -26.52 -5.20
N LEU A 332 -2.18 -25.49 -5.71
CA LEU A 332 -1.56 -24.23 -6.10
C LEU A 332 -0.59 -23.73 -5.02
N HIS A 333 0.62 -23.38 -5.44
CA HIS A 333 1.65 -22.90 -4.53
C HIS A 333 2.30 -21.59 -4.96
N SER A 334 2.30 -21.27 -6.26
CA SER A 334 2.79 -19.99 -6.80
C SER A 334 2.19 -19.74 -8.18
N GLN A 335 2.03 -18.46 -8.52
CA GLN A 335 1.52 -17.97 -9.80
C GLN A 335 2.30 -16.72 -10.23
N GLY A 336 2.26 -16.43 -11.52
CA GLY A 336 2.72 -15.16 -12.10
C GLY A 336 1.89 -14.79 -13.31
N LEU A 337 2.11 -13.57 -13.79
CA LEU A 337 1.49 -13.02 -14.99
C LEU A 337 2.57 -12.76 -16.05
N LEU A 338 2.25 -13.06 -17.30
CA LEU A 338 3.02 -12.73 -18.49
C LEU A 338 2.07 -12.77 -19.70
N ASP A 339 2.47 -12.24 -20.84
CA ASP A 339 1.71 -12.30 -22.10
C ASP A 339 2.38 -13.35 -23.00
N VAL A 340 1.91 -14.61 -22.94
CA VAL A 340 2.71 -15.78 -23.40
C VAL A 340 2.73 -15.89 -24.92
N ASP A 341 1.65 -15.45 -25.56
CA ASP A 341 1.48 -15.45 -27.02
C ASP A 341 1.50 -14.06 -27.63
N LEU A 342 1.77 -13.03 -26.80
CA LEU A 342 1.99 -11.65 -27.20
C LEU A 342 0.75 -11.03 -27.85
N ASP A 343 -0.44 -11.35 -27.36
CA ASP A 343 -1.71 -10.80 -27.83
C ASP A 343 -2.14 -9.51 -27.09
N GLY A 344 -1.40 -9.15 -26.04
CA GLY A 344 -1.64 -7.98 -25.19
C GLY A 344 -2.56 -8.24 -24.01
N ASP A 345 -3.05 -9.46 -23.83
CA ASP A 345 -3.85 -9.87 -22.68
C ASP A 345 -2.96 -10.65 -21.69
N LEU A 346 -3.08 -10.38 -20.38
CA LEU A 346 -2.23 -11.05 -19.40
C LEU A 346 -2.70 -12.49 -19.15
N ASP A 347 -1.78 -13.44 -19.31
CA ASP A 347 -1.94 -14.86 -19.02
C ASP A 347 -1.46 -15.23 -17.63
N ILE A 348 -1.84 -16.43 -17.19
CA ILE A 348 -1.44 -16.97 -15.89
C ILE A 348 -0.53 -18.17 -16.07
N VAL A 349 0.67 -18.08 -15.51
CA VAL A 349 1.49 -19.26 -15.21
C VAL A 349 1.33 -19.66 -13.76
N ALA A 350 1.23 -20.97 -13.50
CA ALA A 350 0.94 -21.49 -12.18
C ALA A 350 1.67 -22.80 -11.92
N ILE A 351 2.02 -23.03 -10.66
CA ILE A 351 2.61 -24.29 -10.21
C ILE A 351 1.83 -24.94 -9.08
N GLU A 352 1.82 -26.27 -9.10
CA GLU A 352 1.31 -27.11 -8.01
C GLU A 352 2.46 -27.76 -7.25
N LYS A 353 2.38 -27.73 -5.92
CA LYS A 353 3.37 -28.39 -5.06
C LYS A 353 3.19 -29.91 -4.97
N GLU A 354 2.05 -30.44 -5.39
CA GLU A 354 1.69 -31.87 -5.31
C GLU A 354 1.05 -32.31 -6.63
N GLY A 355 1.07 -33.62 -6.89
CA GLY A 355 0.67 -34.17 -8.19
C GLY A 355 1.85 -34.33 -9.14
N ASP A 356 1.60 -35.03 -10.24
CA ASP A 356 2.62 -35.28 -11.26
C ASP A 356 2.73 -34.13 -12.26
N THR A 357 1.60 -33.53 -12.66
CA THR A 357 1.59 -32.26 -13.39
C THR A 357 1.80 -31.12 -12.40
N GLN A 358 2.86 -30.35 -12.58
CA GLN A 358 3.30 -29.34 -11.59
C GLN A 358 3.48 -27.94 -12.17
N PHE A 359 3.47 -27.78 -13.49
CA PHE A 359 3.52 -26.47 -14.15
C PHE A 359 2.40 -26.38 -15.17
N TYR A 360 1.74 -25.22 -15.22
CA TYR A 360 0.59 -24.94 -16.04
C TYR A 360 0.69 -23.51 -16.60
N CYS A 361 0.22 -23.32 -17.83
CA CYS A 361 -0.01 -22.01 -18.44
C CYS A 361 -1.46 -21.92 -18.89
N TYR A 362 -2.14 -20.86 -18.46
CA TYR A 362 -3.53 -20.56 -18.78
C TYR A 362 -3.57 -19.26 -19.57
N LYS A 363 -4.00 -19.35 -20.82
CA LYS A 363 -4.15 -18.18 -21.70
C LYS A 363 -5.43 -17.43 -21.41
N ASN A 364 -5.39 -16.10 -21.43
CA ASN A 364 -6.54 -15.22 -21.37
C ASN A 364 -7.21 -15.18 -22.74
N ASN A 365 -8.36 -15.84 -22.86
CA ASN A 365 -9.07 -16.01 -24.12
C ASN A 365 -10.22 -14.99 -24.26
N GLY A 366 -10.10 -13.84 -23.59
CA GLY A 366 -11.08 -12.77 -23.54
C GLY A 366 -12.34 -13.06 -22.72
N TYR A 367 -13.41 -12.33 -22.98
CA TYR A 367 -14.67 -12.46 -22.24
C TYR A 367 -15.60 -13.55 -22.77
N ASP A 368 -16.29 -14.22 -21.85
CA ASP A 368 -17.43 -15.09 -22.16
C ASP A 368 -18.73 -14.30 -22.40
N ASP A 369 -19.79 -14.99 -22.82
CA ASP A 369 -21.13 -14.39 -23.03
C ASP A 369 -21.73 -13.72 -21.76
N SER A 370 -21.13 -13.97 -20.58
CA SER A 370 -21.52 -13.42 -19.28
C SER A 370 -20.51 -12.40 -18.75
N GLU A 371 -19.62 -11.88 -19.61
CA GLU A 371 -18.60 -10.87 -19.28
C GLU A 371 -17.59 -11.32 -18.22
N ASN A 372 -17.32 -12.63 -18.11
CA ASN A 372 -16.22 -13.16 -17.29
C ASN A 372 -15.00 -13.46 -18.16
N ILE A 373 -13.82 -13.15 -17.66
CA ILE A 373 -12.55 -13.48 -18.30
C ILE A 373 -12.41 -15.01 -18.38
N GLN A 374 -12.03 -15.53 -19.55
CA GLN A 374 -11.87 -16.94 -19.80
C GLN A 374 -10.40 -17.34 -19.81
N PHE A 375 -9.94 -18.00 -18.75
CA PHE A 375 -8.62 -18.62 -18.73
C PHE A 375 -8.67 -20.06 -19.25
N VAL A 376 -7.89 -20.36 -20.29
CA VAL A 376 -7.85 -21.68 -20.93
C VAL A 376 -6.47 -22.31 -20.73
N ASN A 377 -6.42 -23.50 -20.13
CA ASN A 377 -5.16 -24.24 -20.00
C ASN A 377 -4.60 -24.60 -21.38
N SER A 378 -3.47 -23.99 -21.73
CA SER A 378 -2.80 -24.11 -23.03
C SER A 378 -1.49 -24.88 -22.95
N TYR A 379 -0.88 -25.00 -21.76
CA TYR A 379 0.31 -25.80 -21.54
C TYR A 379 0.30 -26.42 -20.16
N SER A 380 0.82 -27.65 -20.07
CA SER A 380 1.02 -28.33 -18.80
C SER A 380 2.24 -29.23 -18.87
N TYR A 381 3.04 -29.25 -17.80
CA TYR A 381 4.22 -30.10 -17.71
C TYR A 381 4.16 -31.02 -16.50
N SER A 382 4.41 -32.31 -16.75
CA SER A 382 4.49 -33.33 -15.72
C SER A 382 5.93 -33.70 -15.40
N ARG A 383 6.25 -33.76 -14.11
CA ARG A 383 7.56 -34.22 -13.65
C ARG A 383 7.84 -35.65 -14.10
N LEU A 384 9.12 -35.95 -14.24
CA LEU A 384 9.64 -37.30 -14.50
C LEU A 384 10.25 -37.96 -13.25
N ASP A 385 10.43 -37.20 -12.18
CA ASP A 385 10.86 -37.69 -10.87
C ASP A 385 9.67 -38.14 -10.00
N ASP A 386 9.96 -38.95 -8.98
CA ASP A 386 8.93 -39.56 -8.13
C ASP A 386 8.60 -38.74 -6.87
N SER A 387 9.34 -37.66 -6.57
CA SER A 387 9.33 -37.10 -5.20
C SER A 387 9.49 -35.59 -5.05
N SER A 388 9.88 -34.87 -6.10
CA SER A 388 10.09 -33.43 -6.00
C SER A 388 8.79 -32.63 -6.10
N SER A 389 8.83 -31.43 -5.56
CA SER A 389 7.71 -30.52 -5.36
C SER A 389 8.14 -29.12 -5.80
N SER A 390 7.42 -28.55 -6.76
CA SER A 390 7.58 -27.15 -7.17
C SER A 390 7.11 -26.22 -6.06
N ARG A 391 7.88 -25.16 -5.78
CA ARG A 391 7.60 -24.25 -4.67
C ARG A 391 7.25 -22.85 -5.12
N THR A 392 8.00 -22.31 -6.07
CA THR A 392 7.78 -20.96 -6.57
C THR A 392 8.02 -20.91 -8.06
N LEU A 393 7.80 -19.75 -8.65
CA LEU A 393 8.27 -19.44 -10.00
C LEU A 393 8.90 -18.04 -10.01
N ALA A 394 9.77 -17.80 -10.98
CA ALA A 394 10.33 -16.50 -11.29
C ALA A 394 10.35 -16.30 -12.81
N ILE A 395 9.93 -15.12 -13.26
CA ILE A 395 9.71 -14.81 -14.69
C ILE A 395 10.70 -13.76 -15.15
N VAL A 396 11.27 -13.91 -16.35
CA VAL A 396 12.07 -12.89 -17.07
C VAL A 396 12.31 -13.33 -18.52
N ASP A 397 12.52 -12.39 -19.44
CA ASP A 397 13.17 -12.67 -20.75
C ASP A 397 14.69 -12.86 -20.53
N PHE A 398 15.15 -14.10 -20.28
CA PHE A 398 16.57 -14.32 -19.96
C PHE A 398 17.45 -14.41 -21.21
N ASP A 399 16.87 -14.83 -22.34
CA ASP A 399 17.61 -15.12 -23.58
C ASP A 399 17.60 -13.99 -24.62
N ASN A 400 16.93 -12.88 -24.26
CA ASN A 400 16.86 -11.62 -24.99
C ASN A 400 16.24 -11.80 -26.37
N ASP A 401 15.15 -12.57 -26.44
CA ASP A 401 14.37 -12.76 -27.66
C ASP A 401 13.05 -11.98 -27.70
N GLY A 402 12.63 -11.42 -26.55
CA GLY A 402 11.50 -10.52 -26.39
C GLY A 402 10.25 -11.14 -25.79
N ASP A 403 10.24 -12.44 -25.48
CA ASP A 403 9.20 -13.06 -24.66
C ASP A 403 9.75 -13.54 -23.31
N GLN A 404 8.87 -13.74 -22.33
CA GLN A 404 9.29 -14.10 -20.97
C GLN A 404 9.31 -15.61 -20.74
N ASP A 405 10.34 -16.05 -20.03
CA ASP A 405 10.57 -17.43 -19.63
C ASP A 405 10.22 -17.67 -18.16
N VAL A 406 10.10 -18.95 -17.76
CA VAL A 406 9.68 -19.31 -16.40
C VAL A 406 10.68 -20.24 -15.74
N TYR A 407 11.34 -19.75 -14.68
CA TYR A 407 12.17 -20.56 -13.79
C TYR A 407 11.37 -21.09 -12.61
N ILE A 408 11.52 -22.38 -12.28
CA ILE A 408 10.79 -23.03 -11.19
C ILE A 408 11.81 -23.73 -10.25
N PRO A 409 12.06 -23.13 -9.07
CA PRO A 409 12.79 -23.81 -8.00
C PRO A 409 11.99 -24.98 -7.43
N ARG A 410 12.68 -26.11 -7.21
CA ARG A 410 12.08 -27.35 -6.76
C ARG A 410 12.74 -27.86 -5.49
N LYS A 411 11.95 -28.57 -4.68
CA LYS A 411 12.39 -29.02 -3.36
C LYS A 411 13.48 -30.10 -3.44
N LEU A 412 13.37 -31.00 -4.41
CA LEU A 412 14.27 -32.12 -4.64
C LEU A 412 14.60 -32.21 -6.13
N ASP A 413 15.61 -32.99 -6.51
CA ASP A 413 16.03 -33.15 -7.90
C ASP A 413 16.35 -31.80 -8.58
N LYS A 414 16.36 -31.77 -9.91
CA LYS A 414 16.65 -30.54 -10.64
C LYS A 414 15.51 -29.52 -10.59
N ASN A 415 15.88 -28.25 -10.55
CA ASN A 415 15.03 -27.11 -10.88
C ASN A 415 14.68 -27.14 -12.37
N TRP A 416 13.70 -26.34 -12.78
CA TRP A 416 13.29 -26.23 -14.18
C TRP A 416 13.44 -24.81 -14.70
N LEU A 417 13.75 -24.69 -15.99
CA LEU A 417 13.70 -23.45 -16.75
C LEU A 417 12.88 -23.76 -18.01
N PHE A 418 11.71 -23.15 -18.13
CA PHE A 418 10.82 -23.29 -19.27
C PHE A 418 11.03 -22.11 -20.20
N VAL A 419 11.65 -22.38 -21.34
CA VAL A 419 11.92 -21.39 -22.38
C VAL A 419 10.69 -21.24 -23.25
N ASN A 420 10.13 -20.03 -23.34
CA ASN A 420 8.99 -19.76 -24.21
C ASN A 420 9.42 -19.87 -25.67
N GLN A 421 8.51 -20.29 -26.54
CA GLN A 421 8.80 -20.56 -27.96
C GLN A 421 7.92 -19.72 -28.89
N THR A 422 7.22 -18.73 -28.34
CA THR A 422 6.43 -17.77 -29.11
C THR A 422 7.37 -16.87 -29.91
N LEU A 423 8.43 -16.39 -29.28
CA LEU A 423 9.60 -15.83 -29.93
C LEU A 423 10.76 -16.82 -29.83
N THR A 424 11.67 -16.71 -30.80
CA THR A 424 12.95 -17.42 -30.78
C THR A 424 13.98 -16.57 -31.50
N LYS A 425 15.21 -16.59 -31.01
CA LYS A 425 16.31 -15.83 -31.61
C LYS A 425 17.15 -16.68 -32.57
N SER A 426 17.34 -16.19 -33.80
CA SER A 426 18.26 -16.78 -34.78
C SER A 426 19.24 -15.73 -35.31
N GLY A 427 20.39 -15.58 -34.63
CA GLY A 427 21.33 -14.51 -34.95
C GLY A 427 20.80 -13.19 -34.40
N ASP A 428 20.66 -12.19 -35.27
CA ASP A 428 20.10 -10.88 -34.90
C ASP A 428 18.59 -10.76 -35.21
N GLU A 429 17.95 -11.83 -35.72
CA GLU A 429 16.53 -11.83 -36.08
C GLU A 429 15.71 -12.58 -35.02
N ILE A 430 14.60 -11.96 -34.61
CA ILE A 430 13.56 -12.59 -33.79
C ILE A 430 12.52 -13.22 -34.71
N ILE A 431 12.19 -14.49 -34.44
CA ILE A 431 11.23 -15.29 -35.20
C ILE A 431 9.98 -15.50 -34.35
N TYR A 432 8.88 -14.89 -34.76
CA TYR A 432 7.57 -15.14 -34.17
C TYR A 432 6.94 -16.43 -34.68
N ASN A 433 6.41 -17.22 -33.75
CA ASN A 433 5.68 -18.45 -34.00
C ASN A 433 4.35 -18.42 -33.25
N SER A 434 3.26 -18.13 -33.96
CA SER A 434 1.92 -18.04 -33.36
C SER A 434 1.38 -19.38 -32.84
N ASN A 435 2.01 -20.51 -33.17
CA ASN A 435 1.59 -21.83 -32.69
C ASN A 435 2.80 -22.78 -32.68
N PRO A 436 3.69 -22.66 -31.70
CA PRO A 436 4.82 -23.56 -31.56
C PRO A 436 4.37 -25.01 -31.30
N GLU A 437 5.23 -25.98 -31.64
CA GLU A 437 4.94 -27.40 -31.40
C GLU A 437 4.83 -27.69 -29.89
N GLU A 438 5.69 -27.05 -29.10
CA GLU A 438 5.64 -26.98 -27.65
C GLU A 438 5.71 -25.51 -27.25
N LEU A 439 4.76 -25.03 -26.43
CA LEU A 439 4.76 -23.62 -25.97
C LEU A 439 5.99 -23.30 -25.12
N PHE A 440 6.38 -24.23 -24.26
CA PHE A 440 7.60 -24.13 -23.47
C PHE A 440 8.47 -25.37 -23.63
N ILE A 441 9.79 -25.17 -23.66
CA ILE A 441 10.80 -26.23 -23.62
C ILE A 441 11.59 -26.16 -22.31
N GLU A 442 11.57 -27.24 -21.53
CA GLU A 442 12.37 -27.34 -20.30
C GLU A 442 13.86 -27.51 -20.64
N SER A 443 14.69 -26.53 -20.26
CA SER A 443 16.08 -26.41 -20.68
C SER A 443 17.07 -26.11 -19.54
N SER A 444 16.71 -26.34 -18.28
CA SER A 444 17.55 -25.99 -17.12
C SER A 444 18.98 -26.55 -17.19
N GLU A 445 19.13 -27.83 -17.57
CA GLU A 445 20.44 -28.51 -17.67
C GLU A 445 21.27 -27.98 -18.84
N LEU A 446 20.62 -27.57 -19.94
CA LEU A 446 21.30 -27.00 -21.09
C LEU A 446 21.99 -25.69 -20.73
N PHE A 447 21.33 -24.88 -19.91
CA PHE A 447 21.79 -23.55 -19.51
C PHE A 447 22.58 -23.54 -18.19
N GLY A 448 22.65 -24.66 -17.46
CA GLY A 448 23.40 -24.76 -16.19
C GLY A 448 22.63 -24.30 -14.95
N LEU A 449 21.30 -24.22 -15.05
CA LEU A 449 20.39 -23.74 -14.00
C LEU A 449 19.58 -24.87 -13.32
N ASP A 450 19.91 -26.11 -13.62
CA ASP A 450 19.22 -27.31 -13.10
C ASP A 450 19.48 -27.52 -11.60
N ASP A 451 20.62 -27.05 -11.09
CA ASP A 451 21.00 -27.12 -9.67
C ASP A 451 20.81 -28.52 -9.03
N ALA A 452 21.06 -29.59 -9.80
CA ALA A 452 20.77 -30.97 -9.41
C ALA A 452 21.68 -31.53 -8.27
N SER A 453 22.48 -30.70 -7.62
CA SER A 453 23.48 -31.12 -6.63
C SER A 453 22.84 -31.65 -5.33
N SER A 454 22.94 -32.96 -5.11
CA SER A 454 22.35 -33.71 -3.98
C SER A 454 23.27 -33.83 -2.76
N ASP A 455 23.97 -32.75 -2.38
CA ASP A 455 24.61 -32.68 -1.06
C ASP A 455 23.53 -32.79 0.04
N VAL A 456 23.90 -33.20 1.26
CA VAL A 456 23.09 -33.02 2.46
C VAL A 456 22.78 -31.52 2.70
N ASN A 457 23.58 -30.63 2.10
CA ASN A 457 23.35 -29.19 1.95
C ASN A 457 22.76 -28.78 0.57
N GLY A 458 22.23 -29.75 -0.19
CA GLY A 458 21.72 -29.57 -1.54
C GLY A 458 20.56 -28.58 -1.62
N SER A 459 20.28 -28.12 -2.84
CA SER A 459 19.21 -27.16 -3.10
C SER A 459 17.86 -27.77 -2.72
N THR A 460 17.17 -27.14 -1.78
CA THR A 460 15.71 -27.19 -1.84
C THR A 460 15.31 -25.77 -2.18
N GLY A 461 14.88 -25.55 -3.42
CA GLY A 461 14.51 -24.24 -3.93
C GLY A 461 13.30 -23.69 -3.18
N TYR A 462 13.46 -22.50 -2.59
CA TYR A 462 12.40 -21.81 -1.86
C TYR A 462 11.98 -20.51 -2.53
N GLY A 463 12.90 -19.84 -3.23
CA GLY A 463 12.62 -18.61 -3.95
C GLY A 463 13.69 -18.36 -5.02
N ALA A 464 13.32 -17.53 -5.99
CA ALA A 464 14.16 -17.11 -7.09
C ALA A 464 13.81 -15.68 -7.46
N ALA A 465 14.81 -14.89 -7.86
CA ALA A 465 14.63 -13.54 -8.35
C ALA A 465 15.70 -13.21 -9.41
N TRP A 466 15.26 -12.56 -10.49
CA TRP A 466 16.10 -12.18 -11.63
C TRP A 466 16.50 -10.70 -11.54
N ALA A 467 17.73 -10.37 -11.94
CA ALA A 467 18.19 -8.99 -12.16
C ALA A 467 19.49 -8.97 -12.97
N ASP A 468 19.73 -7.90 -13.72
CA ASP A 468 21.02 -7.57 -14.34
C ASP A 468 21.92 -6.90 -13.28
N TYR A 469 22.80 -7.69 -12.62
CA TYR A 469 23.58 -7.17 -11.48
C TYR A 469 24.88 -6.46 -11.88
N ASP A 470 25.44 -6.81 -13.04
CA ASP A 470 26.70 -6.25 -13.55
C ASP A 470 26.52 -5.23 -14.69
N ASN A 471 25.26 -4.91 -15.02
CA ASN A 471 24.82 -3.88 -15.95
C ASN A 471 25.21 -4.18 -17.42
N ASP A 472 25.01 -5.42 -17.86
CA ASP A 472 25.35 -5.86 -19.22
C ASP A 472 24.13 -6.22 -20.11
N ASP A 473 22.90 -6.02 -19.61
CA ASP A 473 21.61 -6.34 -20.27
C ASP A 473 21.40 -7.86 -20.50
N ASP A 474 22.14 -8.72 -19.79
CA ASP A 474 21.77 -10.12 -19.55
C ASP A 474 21.37 -10.33 -18.07
N PHE A 475 20.25 -11.02 -17.84
CA PHE A 475 19.68 -11.12 -16.49
C PHE A 475 20.26 -12.33 -15.76
N ASP A 476 20.70 -12.09 -14.53
CA ASP A 476 21.25 -13.08 -13.61
C ASP A 476 20.19 -13.61 -12.64
N LEU A 477 20.44 -14.78 -12.07
CA LEU A 477 19.48 -15.46 -11.20
C LEU A 477 20.03 -15.67 -9.79
N TYR A 478 19.37 -15.07 -8.80
CA TYR A 478 19.63 -15.37 -7.39
C TYR A 478 18.62 -16.38 -6.85
N LEU A 479 19.12 -17.47 -6.25
CA LEU A 479 18.32 -18.52 -5.63
C LEU A 479 18.44 -18.49 -4.12
N THR A 480 17.29 -18.43 -3.46
CA THR A 480 17.16 -18.64 -2.01
C THR A 480 16.78 -20.07 -1.71
N ASN A 481 17.61 -20.76 -0.93
CA ASN A 481 17.51 -22.19 -0.70
C ASN A 481 17.39 -22.55 0.78
N TRP A 482 16.88 -23.75 1.05
CA TRP A 482 17.12 -24.42 2.33
C TRP A 482 18.51 -25.07 2.34
N GLY A 483 19.53 -24.23 2.36
CA GLY A 483 20.91 -24.62 2.16
C GLY A 483 21.70 -23.40 1.69
N LYS A 484 22.70 -23.61 0.83
CA LYS A 484 23.45 -22.50 0.25
C LYS A 484 22.62 -21.76 -0.79
N ASN A 485 22.48 -20.44 -0.62
CA ASN A 485 21.99 -19.56 -1.68
C ASN A 485 22.98 -19.56 -2.87
N ARG A 486 22.48 -19.25 -4.06
CA ARG A 486 23.28 -19.22 -5.31
C ARG A 486 23.03 -17.93 -6.06
N LEU A 487 24.06 -17.43 -6.73
CA LEU A 487 23.96 -16.36 -7.72
C LEU A 487 24.54 -16.92 -9.01
N TYR A 488 23.67 -17.16 -9.98
CA TYR A 488 24.05 -17.60 -11.30
C TYR A 488 24.24 -16.39 -12.19
N GLN A 489 25.50 -16.09 -12.51
CA GLN A 489 25.82 -15.06 -13.48
C GLN A 489 25.50 -15.56 -14.88
N ASN A 490 24.72 -14.81 -15.65
CA ASN A 490 24.50 -15.04 -17.06
C ASN A 490 25.69 -14.49 -17.87
N ASN A 491 26.03 -15.17 -18.95
CA ASN A 491 27.09 -14.76 -19.85
C ASN A 491 26.70 -15.24 -21.23
N GLU A 492 25.79 -14.51 -21.89
CA GLU A 492 25.20 -14.90 -23.18
C GLU A 492 24.54 -16.31 -23.13
N ASN A 493 23.61 -16.49 -22.18
CA ASN A 493 22.86 -17.73 -21.93
C ASN A 493 23.75 -18.89 -21.44
N ASN A 494 24.80 -18.60 -20.69
CA ASN A 494 25.62 -19.60 -20.02
C ASN A 494 25.77 -19.25 -18.55
N PHE A 495 25.03 -19.97 -17.70
CA PHE A 495 24.95 -19.63 -16.29
C PHE A 495 26.04 -20.30 -15.46
N ILE A 496 26.70 -19.50 -14.61
CA ILE A 496 27.75 -19.97 -13.70
C ILE A 496 27.44 -19.48 -12.28
N ASN A 497 27.38 -20.40 -11.32
CA ASN A 497 27.22 -20.01 -9.92
C ASN A 497 28.52 -19.36 -9.39
N ILE A 498 28.41 -18.12 -8.95
CA ILE A 498 29.50 -17.29 -8.41
C ILE A 498 29.23 -16.79 -6.98
N ALA A 499 28.19 -17.30 -6.29
CA ALA A 499 27.84 -16.83 -4.94
C ALA A 499 28.98 -16.96 -3.92
N GLU A 500 29.76 -18.04 -3.96
CA GLU A 500 30.90 -18.23 -3.06
C GLU A 500 32.00 -17.18 -3.31
N ASP A 501 32.25 -16.85 -4.58
CA ASP A 501 33.28 -15.88 -4.99
C ASP A 501 32.93 -14.43 -4.58
N LEU A 502 31.64 -14.16 -4.35
CA LEU A 502 31.10 -12.86 -3.97
C LEU A 502 30.65 -12.76 -2.50
N ASN A 503 30.80 -13.85 -1.74
CA ASN A 503 30.36 -13.96 -0.35
C ASN A 503 28.84 -13.74 -0.17
N LEU A 504 28.05 -14.24 -1.12
CA LEU A 504 26.59 -14.18 -1.15
C LEU A 504 25.91 -15.48 -0.70
N GLU A 505 26.70 -16.49 -0.33
CA GLU A 505 26.14 -17.70 0.26
C GLU A 505 25.62 -17.43 1.67
N SER A 506 24.37 -17.82 1.93
CA SER A 506 23.85 -17.99 3.29
C SER A 506 23.84 -19.48 3.64
N ASP A 507 24.23 -19.84 4.86
CA ASP A 507 24.07 -21.19 5.40
C ASP A 507 22.77 -21.36 6.22
N SER A 508 21.95 -20.31 6.24
CA SER A 508 20.65 -20.28 6.88
C SER A 508 19.53 -20.52 5.87
N LEU A 509 18.33 -20.81 6.38
CA LEU A 509 17.16 -20.97 5.53
C LEU A 509 16.71 -19.59 5.05
N SER A 510 16.66 -19.43 3.72
CA SER A 510 16.10 -18.27 3.03
C SER A 510 14.85 -18.68 2.25
N ASN A 511 13.75 -17.95 2.41
CA ASN A 511 12.50 -18.15 1.69
C ASN A 511 12.41 -17.33 0.39
N GLY A 512 13.04 -16.15 0.31
CA GLY A 512 12.87 -15.19 -0.79
C GLY A 512 13.90 -14.06 -0.73
N ALA A 513 14.07 -13.36 -1.84
CA ALA A 513 15.01 -12.25 -1.96
C ALA A 513 14.45 -11.19 -2.88
N GLY A 514 14.92 -9.95 -2.74
CA GLY A 514 14.58 -8.87 -3.64
C GLY A 514 15.79 -8.05 -4.06
N TRP A 515 15.72 -7.59 -5.31
CA TRP A 515 16.74 -6.81 -5.97
C TRP A 515 16.36 -5.34 -5.96
N GLY A 516 17.25 -4.46 -5.53
CA GLY A 516 17.02 -3.01 -5.50
C GLY A 516 18.34 -2.28 -5.31
N ASP A 517 18.49 -1.09 -5.90
CA ASP A 517 19.66 -0.24 -5.68
C ASP A 517 19.39 0.65 -4.46
N PHE A 518 19.69 0.15 -3.25
CA PHE A 518 19.31 0.81 -1.99
C PHE A 518 20.22 1.98 -1.63
N ASN A 519 21.41 2.03 -2.23
CA ASN A 519 22.38 3.10 -2.01
C ASN A 519 22.44 4.11 -3.19
N ASN A 520 21.66 3.86 -4.25
CA ASN A 520 21.57 4.61 -5.48
C ASN A 520 22.88 4.73 -6.28
N ASP A 521 23.86 3.85 -6.11
CA ASP A 521 25.18 3.95 -6.77
C ASP A 521 25.18 3.50 -8.25
N GLY A 522 24.03 3.01 -8.72
CA GLY A 522 23.80 2.50 -10.06
C GLY A 522 24.24 1.06 -10.25
N TYR A 523 24.35 0.29 -9.18
CA TYR A 523 24.50 -1.15 -9.18
C TYR A 523 23.44 -1.75 -8.27
N ILE A 524 22.69 -2.73 -8.77
CA ILE A 524 21.58 -3.30 -8.01
C ILE A 524 22.13 -4.19 -6.89
N ASP A 525 21.57 -4.03 -5.69
CA ASP A 525 21.91 -4.77 -4.48
C ASP A 525 20.91 -5.92 -4.25
N ILE A 526 21.23 -6.82 -3.31
CA ILE A 526 20.37 -7.94 -2.92
C ILE A 526 19.96 -7.80 -1.46
N TRP A 527 18.67 -7.86 -1.19
CA TRP A 527 18.16 -8.18 0.14
C TRP A 527 17.64 -9.61 0.16
N SER A 528 18.31 -10.48 0.91
CA SER A 528 17.97 -11.89 1.05
C SER A 528 17.44 -12.17 2.44
N ASN A 529 16.25 -12.75 2.53
CA ASN A 529 15.69 -13.03 3.84
C ASN A 529 16.41 -14.17 4.57
N ASN A 530 16.23 -14.20 5.89
CA ASN A 530 16.83 -15.20 6.75
C ASN A 530 15.84 -15.63 7.84
N PHE A 531 15.72 -16.93 8.04
CA PHE A 531 14.78 -17.46 9.04
C PHE A 531 15.36 -17.55 10.46
N LYS A 532 16.68 -17.69 10.61
CA LYS A 532 17.33 -17.96 11.91
C LYS A 532 18.00 -16.74 12.53
N ARG A 533 18.23 -15.69 11.74
CA ARG A 533 18.87 -14.43 12.13
C ARG A 533 18.30 -13.29 11.28
N GLU A 534 18.86 -12.10 11.40
CA GLU A 534 18.54 -10.95 10.57
C GLU A 534 18.69 -11.23 9.08
N ASP A 535 17.85 -10.58 8.29
CA ASP A 535 17.94 -10.62 6.84
C ASP A 535 19.29 -10.02 6.40
N ASP A 536 19.83 -10.54 5.30
CA ASP A 536 21.10 -10.10 4.75
C ASP A 536 20.85 -9.08 3.64
N LEU A 537 21.38 -7.87 3.80
CA LEU A 537 21.48 -6.88 2.73
C LEU A 537 22.91 -6.88 2.21
N PHE A 538 23.08 -7.25 0.96
CA PHE A 538 24.36 -7.25 0.27
C PHE A 538 24.41 -6.09 -0.70
N LEU A 539 25.27 -5.10 -0.43
CA LEU A 539 25.51 -4.00 -1.36
C LEU A 539 26.51 -4.39 -2.43
N ASN A 540 26.13 -4.16 -3.68
CA ASN A 540 26.91 -4.45 -4.86
C ASN A 540 27.98 -3.37 -5.06
N PRO A 541 29.28 -3.68 -4.94
CA PRO A 541 30.31 -2.64 -4.90
C PRO A 541 30.52 -1.92 -6.24
N ASN A 542 30.17 -2.57 -7.37
CA ASN A 542 30.34 -2.07 -8.75
C ASN A 542 30.11 -3.13 -9.86
N GLY A 543 29.31 -4.18 -9.64
CA GLY A 543 29.06 -5.24 -10.62
C GLY A 543 30.29 -6.15 -10.87
N GLN A 544 31.32 -6.12 -10.03
CA GLN A 544 32.52 -6.93 -10.24
C GLN A 544 32.41 -8.32 -9.62
N SER A 545 32.62 -9.36 -10.44
CA SER A 545 32.61 -10.78 -10.07
C SER A 545 33.73 -11.24 -9.11
N ARG A 546 34.52 -10.34 -8.51
CA ARG A 546 35.71 -10.70 -7.68
C ARG A 546 35.90 -9.83 -6.44
N GLN A 547 34.86 -9.15 -6.01
CA GLN A 547 34.88 -8.36 -4.79
C GLN A 547 33.71 -8.77 -3.92
N ASP A 548 34.00 -9.05 -2.64
CA ASP A 548 32.96 -9.35 -1.65
C ASP A 548 31.94 -8.21 -1.59
N TRP A 549 30.66 -8.57 -1.57
CA TRP A 549 29.59 -7.61 -1.36
C TRP A 549 29.51 -7.21 0.12
N ASP A 550 29.21 -5.95 0.38
CA ASP A 550 29.17 -5.44 1.75
C ASP A 550 27.84 -5.81 2.41
N ASN A 551 27.92 -6.56 3.52
CA ASN A 551 26.77 -6.98 4.32
C ASN A 551 26.75 -6.38 5.73
N SER A 552 27.43 -5.25 5.93
CA SER A 552 27.52 -4.58 7.23
C SER A 552 26.29 -3.74 7.61
N PHE A 553 25.29 -3.65 6.72
CA PHE A 553 24.13 -2.76 6.84
C PHE A 553 22.79 -3.50 6.99
N ASN A 554 22.82 -4.76 7.40
CA ASN A 554 21.65 -5.57 7.65
C ASN A 554 20.66 -4.90 8.62
N ALA A 555 19.36 -5.08 8.38
CA ALA A 555 18.35 -4.63 9.32
C ALA A 555 18.38 -5.44 10.61
N ASN A 556 18.44 -4.75 11.76
CA ASN A 556 18.53 -5.43 13.07
C ASN A 556 17.20 -6.04 13.57
N TYR A 557 16.06 -5.74 12.93
CA TYR A 557 14.75 -6.22 13.36
C TYR A 557 14.41 -7.57 12.70
N LEU A 558 13.83 -8.48 13.49
CA LEU A 558 13.66 -9.89 13.13
C LEU A 558 12.17 -10.21 12.92
N SER A 559 11.73 -10.34 11.67
CA SER A 559 10.33 -10.52 11.25
C SER A 559 9.92 -11.96 10.89
N ALA A 560 10.86 -12.92 10.89
CA ALA A 560 10.63 -14.25 10.28
C ALA A 560 10.08 -14.11 8.84
N THR A 561 10.78 -13.29 8.06
CA THR A 561 10.45 -12.84 6.71
C THR A 561 10.17 -14.02 5.76
N GLN A 562 9.06 -13.92 5.02
CA GLN A 562 8.64 -14.89 4.01
C GLN A 562 9.11 -14.49 2.61
N ASP A 563 9.17 -13.20 2.32
CA ASP A 563 9.62 -12.64 1.05
C ASP A 563 10.06 -11.17 1.22
N VAL A 564 10.53 -10.54 0.15
CA VAL A 564 11.17 -9.22 0.17
C VAL A 564 10.66 -8.38 -1.01
N VAL A 565 10.09 -7.19 -0.74
CA VAL A 565 9.53 -6.28 -1.74
C VAL A 565 10.17 -4.89 -1.62
N PRO A 566 11.20 -4.60 -2.44
CA PRO A 566 11.76 -3.26 -2.56
C PRO A 566 10.72 -2.30 -3.16
N VAL A 567 10.58 -1.10 -2.61
CA VAL A 567 9.66 -0.07 -3.10
C VAL A 567 10.10 1.30 -2.61
N ASP A 568 9.96 2.35 -3.39
CA ASP A 568 10.04 3.73 -2.87
C ASP A 568 8.61 4.17 -2.53
N TYR A 569 8.12 3.82 -1.34
CA TYR A 569 6.72 4.05 -0.97
C TYR A 569 6.46 5.52 -0.60
N ASN A 570 7.51 6.23 -0.22
CA ASN A 570 7.42 7.61 0.25
C ASN A 570 7.92 8.64 -0.78
N ASN A 571 8.19 8.19 -2.02
CA ASN A 571 8.66 9.01 -3.14
C ASN A 571 9.87 9.91 -2.77
N ASP A 572 10.73 9.50 -1.83
CA ASP A 572 11.93 10.24 -1.44
C ASP A 572 13.17 9.87 -2.28
N GLY A 573 13.00 8.90 -3.18
CA GLY A 573 14.02 8.48 -4.11
C GLY A 573 14.96 7.40 -3.60
N TRP A 574 14.76 6.92 -2.38
CA TRP A 574 15.51 5.81 -1.83
C TRP A 574 14.59 4.62 -1.71
N LEU A 575 14.99 3.47 -2.27
CA LEU A 575 14.21 2.25 -2.10
C LEU A 575 14.10 1.90 -0.62
N ASP A 576 12.87 1.88 -0.15
CA ASP A 576 12.42 1.28 1.10
C ASP A 576 12.20 -0.22 0.91
N MET A 577 11.73 -0.89 1.97
CA MET A 577 11.57 -2.34 1.95
C MET A 577 10.36 -2.82 2.73
N PHE A 578 9.47 -3.57 2.08
CA PHE A 578 8.43 -4.34 2.77
C PHE A 578 8.83 -5.81 2.87
N THR A 579 8.81 -6.33 4.09
CA THR A 579 9.12 -7.73 4.39
C THR A 579 7.88 -8.43 4.96
N PRO A 580 7.07 -9.13 4.15
CA PRO A 580 5.97 -9.94 4.67
C PRO A 580 6.48 -11.00 5.66
N GLY A 581 5.88 -11.08 6.85
CA GLY A 581 6.35 -11.93 7.95
C GLY A 581 5.26 -12.83 8.52
N LEU A 582 5.64 -14.05 8.92
CA LEU A 582 4.75 -15.01 9.58
C LEU A 582 5.53 -15.91 10.57
N LEU A 583 4.98 -16.11 11.77
CA LEU A 583 5.48 -17.15 12.70
C LEU A 583 5.27 -18.55 12.10
N MET A 584 6.34 -19.21 11.65
CA MET A 584 6.29 -20.65 11.35
C MET A 584 6.43 -21.47 12.64
N ALA A 585 5.30 -21.80 13.28
CA ALA A 585 5.29 -22.74 14.39
C ALA A 585 5.42 -24.19 13.88
N PHE A 586 6.63 -24.76 13.84
CA PHE A 586 6.81 -26.22 13.74
C PHE A 586 8.04 -26.74 14.52
N ASP A 587 7.93 -27.98 15.00
CA ASP A 587 8.72 -28.80 15.95
C ASP A 587 10.27 -28.82 15.88
N VAL A 588 10.91 -27.94 15.09
CA VAL A 588 12.37 -27.88 14.94
C VAL A 588 12.86 -26.42 14.80
N GLY A 589 12.81 -25.67 15.90
CA GLY A 589 14.02 -24.93 16.30
C GLY A 589 14.07 -23.41 16.25
N VAL A 590 13.02 -22.70 16.63
CA VAL A 590 13.21 -21.43 17.35
C VAL A 590 12.35 -21.50 18.61
N GLN A 591 12.98 -21.64 19.80
CA GLN A 591 12.24 -21.36 21.04
C GLN A 591 11.79 -19.90 20.96
N ASP A 592 10.58 -19.57 21.40
CA ASP A 592 10.17 -18.17 21.60
C ASP A 592 11.28 -17.43 22.35
N VAL A 593 12.07 -16.64 21.63
CA VAL A 593 13.08 -15.78 22.22
C VAL A 593 12.37 -14.44 22.42
N PRO A 594 12.32 -13.90 23.66
CA PRO A 594 11.72 -12.59 23.90
C PRO A 594 12.40 -11.51 23.04
N GLY A 595 11.63 -10.77 22.22
CA GLY A 595 12.11 -9.64 21.40
C GLY A 595 11.91 -9.78 19.88
N TYR A 596 11.58 -10.97 19.37
CA TYR A 596 11.27 -11.17 17.94
C TYR A 596 9.82 -10.73 17.66
N LYS A 597 9.62 -9.85 16.66
CA LYS A 597 8.28 -9.43 16.22
C LYS A 597 7.92 -10.28 15.01
N TYR A 598 7.15 -11.34 15.21
CA TYR A 598 6.73 -12.26 14.13
C TYR A 598 5.62 -11.67 13.25
N THR A 599 5.95 -10.61 12.53
CA THR A 599 5.02 -9.72 11.83
C THR A 599 5.68 -9.18 10.55
N SER A 600 4.87 -8.72 9.61
CA SER A 600 5.31 -7.99 8.42
C SER A 600 5.82 -6.62 8.83
N LEU A 601 6.93 -6.19 8.23
CA LEU A 601 7.55 -4.90 8.51
C LEU A 601 7.68 -4.08 7.24
N LEU A 602 7.46 -2.77 7.36
CA LEU A 602 7.83 -1.80 6.36
C LEU A 602 9.03 -1.01 6.91
N TYR A 603 10.16 -1.14 6.23
CA TYR A 603 11.40 -0.45 6.56
C TYR A 603 11.53 0.78 5.70
N LYS A 604 11.78 1.93 6.33
CA LYS A 604 12.23 3.13 5.64
C LYS A 604 13.75 3.10 5.48
N ASN A 605 14.22 3.38 4.28
CA ASN A 605 15.63 3.60 3.99
C ASN A 605 16.04 4.99 4.51
N ILE A 606 17.10 5.02 5.31
CA ILE A 606 17.61 6.25 5.95
C ILE A 606 19.03 6.57 5.48
N ALA A 607 19.45 6.05 4.32
CA ALA A 607 20.82 6.14 3.85
C ALA A 607 21.29 7.60 3.63
N SER A 608 20.45 8.46 3.06
CA SER A 608 20.75 9.88 2.89
C SER A 608 21.00 10.58 4.23
N ASP A 609 20.23 10.23 5.26
CA ASP A 609 20.33 10.79 6.60
C ASP A 609 21.50 10.20 7.41
N SER A 610 21.74 8.89 7.27
CA SER A 610 22.62 8.11 8.15
C SER A 610 24.03 7.91 7.58
N LEU A 611 24.15 7.80 6.26
CA LEU A 611 25.41 7.59 5.55
C LEU A 611 25.83 8.80 4.71
N GLY A 612 24.93 9.76 4.49
CA GLY A 612 25.24 10.99 3.76
C GLY A 612 25.48 10.78 2.27
N PHE A 613 24.85 9.77 1.67
CA PHE A 613 24.91 9.60 0.23
C PHE A 613 24.27 10.78 -0.50
N THR A 614 24.86 11.16 -1.63
CA THR A 614 24.37 12.22 -2.53
C THR A 614 24.12 11.66 -3.93
N ASN A 615 23.88 10.35 -4.01
CA ASN A 615 23.59 9.68 -5.27
C ASN A 615 22.22 10.11 -5.78
N ASN A 616 22.07 10.07 -7.10
CA ASN A 616 20.85 10.42 -7.80
C ASN A 616 20.14 9.15 -8.25
N TRP A 617 18.88 9.30 -8.58
CA TRP A 617 18.00 8.21 -9.00
C TRP A 617 17.09 8.65 -10.14
N VAL A 618 16.37 7.69 -10.72
CA VAL A 618 15.21 7.94 -11.57
C VAL A 618 14.24 6.77 -11.42
N SER A 619 12.95 7.06 -11.34
CA SER A 619 11.90 6.05 -11.36
C SER A 619 11.13 6.14 -12.68
N ILE A 620 10.76 5.02 -13.27
CA ILE A 620 10.06 4.95 -14.55
C ILE A 620 8.86 4.02 -14.40
N SER A 621 7.66 4.56 -14.61
CA SER A 621 6.43 3.79 -14.75
C SER A 621 6.09 3.64 -16.23
N LEU A 622 5.76 2.42 -16.65
CA LEU A 622 5.31 2.12 -18.00
C LEU A 622 3.81 1.84 -18.03
N GLU A 623 3.18 2.14 -19.15
CA GLU A 623 1.78 1.81 -19.44
C GLU A 623 1.68 1.32 -20.89
N GLY A 624 1.17 0.10 -21.10
CA GLY A 624 0.90 -0.43 -22.43
C GLY A 624 -0.36 0.16 -23.04
N ALA A 625 -0.52 0.10 -24.37
CA ALA A 625 -1.61 0.78 -25.07
C ALA A 625 -2.85 -0.10 -25.35
N LYS A 626 -2.82 -1.38 -24.96
CA LYS A 626 -3.96 -2.31 -25.13
C LYS A 626 -5.08 -1.92 -24.17
N ILE A 627 -6.30 -1.89 -24.68
CA ILE A 627 -7.53 -1.63 -23.91
C ILE A 627 -8.58 -2.66 -24.30
N GLY A 628 -9.22 -3.24 -23.29
CA GLY A 628 -10.17 -4.33 -23.41
C GLY A 628 -9.51 -5.65 -23.83
N LEU A 629 -10.28 -6.74 -23.69
CA LEU A 629 -9.88 -8.07 -24.10
C LEU A 629 -10.48 -8.39 -25.47
N GLU A 630 -9.63 -8.46 -26.49
CA GLU A 630 -9.98 -8.96 -27.82
C GLU A 630 -9.23 -10.26 -28.03
N ASN A 631 -9.97 -11.34 -28.27
CA ASN A 631 -9.39 -12.65 -28.56
C ASN A 631 -8.70 -12.64 -29.94
N ASP A 632 -7.40 -12.37 -29.95
CA ASP A 632 -6.55 -12.29 -31.14
C ASP A 632 -5.29 -13.12 -30.93
N ASP A 633 -5.23 -14.34 -31.48
CA ASP A 633 -4.05 -15.22 -31.40
C ASP A 633 -2.84 -14.70 -32.24
N THR A 634 -2.62 -13.39 -32.34
CA THR A 634 -1.54 -12.78 -33.12
C THR A 634 -0.73 -11.78 -32.31
N TRP A 635 0.56 -11.66 -32.67
CA TRP A 635 1.45 -10.70 -32.05
C TRP A 635 0.91 -9.27 -32.22
N THR A 636 0.43 -8.72 -31.11
CA THR A 636 -0.25 -7.44 -31.02
C THR A 636 0.66 -6.26 -31.36
N LEU A 637 0.04 -5.14 -31.75
CA LEU A 637 0.73 -3.86 -31.88
C LEU A 637 0.71 -3.03 -30.59
N GLN A 638 0.03 -3.51 -29.55
CA GLN A 638 -0.16 -2.80 -28.29
C GLN A 638 0.03 -3.76 -27.12
N SER A 639 0.99 -3.49 -26.26
CA SER A 639 1.29 -4.31 -25.08
C SER A 639 0.17 -4.23 -24.03
N ASN A 640 0.08 -5.27 -23.21
CA ASN A 640 -0.78 -5.30 -22.03
C ASN A 640 -0.64 -4.02 -21.20
N HIS A 641 -1.75 -3.53 -20.63
CA HIS A 641 -1.78 -2.20 -20.02
C HIS A 641 -0.78 -2.03 -18.86
N SER A 642 -0.48 -3.12 -18.13
CA SER A 642 0.53 -3.15 -17.05
C SER A 642 1.99 -3.15 -17.53
N ALA A 643 2.22 -3.21 -18.85
CA ALA A 643 3.53 -3.29 -19.47
C ALA A 643 4.42 -4.44 -18.96
N ILE A 644 3.82 -5.52 -18.44
CA ILE A 644 4.56 -6.70 -17.98
C ILE A 644 5.26 -7.32 -19.19
N GLY A 645 6.57 -7.61 -19.02
CA GLY A 645 7.49 -8.02 -20.07
C GLY A 645 8.23 -6.88 -20.75
N ALA A 646 7.89 -5.61 -20.49
CA ALA A 646 8.65 -4.49 -21.04
C ALA A 646 9.98 -4.29 -20.29
N ARG A 647 11.05 -4.03 -21.05
CA ARG A 647 12.38 -3.74 -20.53
C ARG A 647 12.79 -2.30 -20.79
N VAL A 648 13.31 -1.64 -19.76
CA VAL A 648 13.85 -0.29 -19.82
C VAL A 648 15.36 -0.32 -19.68
N ILE A 649 16.06 0.39 -20.56
CA ILE A 649 17.50 0.65 -20.46
C ILE A 649 17.73 2.14 -20.31
N VAL A 650 18.29 2.55 -19.18
CA VAL A 650 18.71 3.93 -18.90
C VAL A 650 20.15 4.11 -19.37
N HIS A 651 20.37 5.05 -20.29
CA HIS A 651 21.68 5.36 -20.85
C HIS A 651 22.32 6.53 -20.09
N LEU A 652 23.36 6.25 -19.31
CA LEU A 652 24.12 7.26 -18.57
C LEU A 652 25.38 7.66 -19.34
N SER A 653 26.18 8.55 -18.75
CA SER A 653 27.44 8.99 -19.36
C SER A 653 28.55 7.95 -19.27
N ASP A 654 28.44 7.03 -18.32
CA ASP A 654 29.45 6.06 -17.93
C ASP A 654 29.00 4.59 -18.09
N LYS A 655 27.70 4.31 -18.01
CA LYS A 655 27.12 2.96 -18.12
C LYS A 655 25.69 2.96 -18.66
N ASN A 656 25.20 1.78 -19.03
CA ASN A 656 23.77 1.52 -19.22
C ASN A 656 23.27 0.74 -18.00
N ILE A 657 22.00 0.86 -17.64
CA ILE A 657 21.39 0.09 -16.55
C ILE A 657 20.03 -0.41 -17.05
N SER A 658 19.75 -1.71 -16.92
CA SER A 658 18.53 -2.33 -17.43
C SER A 658 17.62 -2.85 -16.31
N ARG A 659 16.29 -2.74 -16.48
CA ARG A 659 15.28 -3.36 -15.59
C ARG A 659 14.08 -3.80 -16.42
N GLU A 660 13.40 -4.85 -15.99
CA GLU A 660 12.22 -5.40 -16.66
C GLU A 660 11.02 -5.41 -15.73
N VAL A 661 9.83 -5.14 -16.26
CA VAL A 661 8.57 -5.24 -15.52
C VAL A 661 8.19 -6.72 -15.41
N ILE A 662 8.36 -7.29 -14.21
CA ILE A 662 8.20 -8.72 -13.94
C ILE A 662 7.03 -8.94 -12.98
N ALA A 663 6.13 -9.88 -13.31
CA ALA A 663 4.99 -10.23 -12.47
C ALA A 663 5.04 -11.67 -11.97
N GLY A 664 6.10 -12.02 -11.23
CA GLY A 664 6.22 -13.31 -10.55
C GLY A 664 7.63 -13.56 -10.06
N LYS A 665 7.82 -13.58 -8.73
CA LYS A 665 9.11 -13.83 -8.08
C LYS A 665 8.90 -14.34 -6.65
N GLY A 666 9.94 -14.91 -6.05
CA GLY A 666 9.96 -15.14 -4.60
C GLY A 666 8.95 -16.18 -4.11
N HIS A 667 8.54 -16.09 -2.85
CA HIS A 667 7.77 -17.08 -2.11
C HIS A 667 6.37 -16.60 -1.66
N GLY A 668 5.87 -15.52 -2.26
CA GLY A 668 4.54 -15.01 -2.02
C GLY A 668 4.28 -13.62 -2.59
N SER A 669 5.32 -12.90 -2.96
CA SER A 669 5.24 -11.50 -3.34
C SER A 669 5.49 -11.26 -4.83
N MET A 670 5.32 -10.01 -5.22
CA MET A 670 5.68 -9.48 -6.52
C MET A 670 6.35 -8.12 -6.28
N ASP A 671 7.31 -7.76 -7.12
CA ASP A 671 7.86 -6.39 -7.11
C ASP A 671 6.85 -5.39 -7.70
N PRO A 672 6.94 -4.11 -7.34
CA PRO A 672 6.15 -3.08 -7.97
C PRO A 672 6.35 -3.04 -9.50
N LEU A 673 5.29 -2.72 -10.24
CA LEU A 673 5.37 -2.48 -11.70
C LEU A 673 6.25 -1.27 -12.06
N ARG A 674 6.46 -0.36 -11.10
CA ARG A 674 7.33 0.82 -11.24
C ARG A 674 8.79 0.41 -11.12
N LEU A 675 9.60 0.80 -12.10
CA LEU A 675 11.03 0.49 -12.13
C LEU A 675 11.84 1.61 -11.49
N HIS A 676 12.77 1.24 -10.61
CA HIS A 676 13.68 2.18 -9.95
C HIS A 676 15.13 1.97 -10.41
N PHE A 677 15.84 3.09 -10.60
CA PHE A 677 17.24 3.12 -11.01
C PHE A 677 18.01 4.10 -10.14
N GLY A 678 18.95 3.61 -9.35
CA GLY A 678 20.05 4.43 -8.90
C GLY A 678 20.97 4.75 -10.08
N ILE A 679 21.51 5.96 -10.12
CA ILE A 679 22.36 6.43 -11.23
C ILE A 679 23.66 7.09 -10.72
N GLY A 680 23.96 6.91 -9.44
CA GLY A 680 25.15 7.41 -8.77
C GLY A 680 25.28 8.91 -8.86
N ASN A 681 26.46 9.40 -9.23
CA ASN A 681 26.73 10.83 -9.34
C ASN A 681 26.27 11.46 -10.67
N ASN A 682 25.62 10.71 -11.56
CA ASN A 682 25.11 11.26 -12.82
C ASN A 682 24.00 12.27 -12.52
N THR A 683 24.13 13.48 -13.06
CA THR A 683 23.15 14.57 -12.89
C THR A 683 22.21 14.73 -14.09
N THR A 684 22.37 13.89 -15.12
CA THR A 684 21.54 13.84 -16.33
C THR A 684 21.56 12.44 -16.91
N ILE A 685 20.49 12.06 -17.60
CA ILE A 685 20.39 10.79 -18.34
C ILE A 685 20.49 11.11 -19.84
N ASN A 686 21.36 10.42 -20.59
CA ASN A 686 21.60 10.69 -22.01
C ASN A 686 20.49 10.18 -22.93
N GLY A 687 19.79 9.13 -22.52
CA GLY A 687 18.70 8.53 -23.27
C GLY A 687 18.01 7.44 -22.48
N ILE A 688 16.79 7.08 -22.90
CA ILE A 688 16.03 5.96 -22.34
C ILE A 688 15.56 5.10 -23.51
N THR A 689 15.86 3.80 -23.47
CA THR A 689 15.29 2.80 -24.39
C THR A 689 14.20 2.03 -23.68
N VAL A 690 13.05 1.86 -24.33
CA VAL A 690 11.99 0.93 -23.90
C VAL A 690 11.83 -0.13 -24.97
N LYS A 691 12.00 -1.41 -24.60
CA LYS A 691 11.66 -2.59 -25.39
C LYS A 691 10.29 -3.06 -24.91
N TRP A 692 9.28 -2.97 -25.76
CA TRP A 692 7.92 -3.41 -25.46
C TRP A 692 7.69 -4.86 -25.92
N PRO A 693 6.84 -5.63 -25.24
CA PRO A 693 6.39 -6.94 -25.71
C PRO A 693 5.67 -6.90 -27.07
N SER A 694 5.10 -5.75 -27.45
CA SER A 694 4.36 -5.59 -28.71
C SER A 694 5.28 -5.58 -29.93
N MET A 695 4.69 -5.80 -31.09
CA MET A 695 5.37 -5.80 -32.38
C MET A 695 5.47 -4.39 -32.98
N ASP A 696 6.63 -4.05 -33.54
CA ASP A 696 6.75 -2.94 -34.49
C ASP A 696 6.27 -3.38 -35.88
N VAL A 697 5.16 -2.80 -36.34
CA VAL A 697 4.52 -3.13 -37.64
C VAL A 697 5.42 -2.90 -38.86
N SER A 698 6.43 -2.03 -38.76
CA SER A 698 7.30 -1.68 -39.88
C SER A 698 8.45 -2.67 -40.06
N THR A 699 8.88 -3.31 -38.98
CA THR A 699 10.01 -4.25 -38.96
C THR A 699 9.59 -5.70 -38.73
N ASN A 700 8.38 -5.95 -38.20
CA ASN A 700 7.94 -7.25 -37.67
C ASN A 700 8.92 -7.83 -36.64
N GLN A 701 9.41 -6.97 -35.74
CA GLN A 701 10.32 -7.29 -34.64
C GLN A 701 9.74 -6.67 -33.36
N PRO A 702 10.27 -6.98 -32.16
CA PRO A 702 9.83 -6.34 -30.93
C PRO A 702 9.91 -4.82 -31.05
N LYS A 703 8.90 -4.11 -30.53
CA LYS A 703 8.82 -2.64 -30.60
C LYS A 703 9.84 -2.02 -29.66
N ILE A 704 10.75 -1.23 -30.22
CA ILE A 704 11.80 -0.54 -29.46
C ILE A 704 11.69 0.96 -29.68
N ASN A 705 11.48 1.71 -28.60
CA ASN A 705 11.50 3.17 -28.60
C ASN A 705 12.78 3.69 -27.92
N TYR A 706 13.52 4.53 -28.62
CA TYR A 706 14.63 5.30 -28.05
C TYR A 706 14.24 6.76 -27.88
N TYR A 707 14.32 7.25 -26.66
CA TYR A 707 14.09 8.65 -26.31
C TYR A 707 15.43 9.35 -26.06
N GLU A 708 15.74 10.36 -26.88
CA GLU A 708 16.99 11.12 -26.79
C GLU A 708 16.90 12.17 -25.66
N GLY A 709 17.88 12.18 -24.75
CA GLY A 709 17.98 13.12 -23.65
C GLY A 709 18.63 14.46 -24.02
N PRO A 710 19.09 15.25 -23.02
CA PRO A 710 19.22 14.87 -21.61
C PRO A 710 17.90 14.89 -20.85
N PHE A 711 17.67 13.88 -20.01
CA PHE A 711 16.60 13.90 -18.98
C PHE A 711 17.16 14.34 -17.63
N GLU A 712 16.29 14.94 -16.82
CA GLU A 712 16.59 15.33 -15.45
C GLU A 712 16.61 14.10 -14.54
N THR A 713 17.24 14.23 -13.37
CA THR A 713 17.39 13.16 -12.38
C THR A 713 16.57 13.49 -11.13
N ASN A 714 16.36 12.48 -10.29
CA ASN A 714 15.56 12.55 -9.07
C ASN A 714 14.10 12.88 -9.35
N LEU A 715 13.55 12.21 -10.36
CA LEU A 715 12.17 12.37 -10.82
C LEU A 715 11.56 10.99 -11.12
N LEU A 716 10.24 10.94 -11.03
CA LEU A 716 9.41 9.89 -11.59
C LEU A 716 8.97 10.29 -13.00
N TYR A 717 9.24 9.44 -13.99
CA TYR A 717 8.71 9.57 -15.34
C TYR A 717 7.65 8.50 -15.60
N LYS A 718 6.55 8.88 -16.27
CA LYS A 718 5.58 7.94 -16.83
C LYS A 718 5.70 7.93 -18.36
N ILE A 719 5.83 6.75 -18.95
CA ILE A 719 5.92 6.54 -20.39
C ILE A 719 4.77 5.62 -20.82
N VAL A 720 3.90 6.13 -21.67
CA VAL A 720 2.78 5.39 -22.24
C VAL A 720 3.14 4.96 -23.66
N GLU A 721 2.93 3.68 -23.97
CA GLU A 721 3.14 3.15 -25.32
C GLU A 721 2.35 3.97 -26.36
N ASP A 722 2.94 4.18 -27.54
CA ASP A 722 2.40 4.99 -28.65
C ASP A 722 2.24 6.50 -28.37
N ILE A 723 2.33 6.98 -27.12
CA ILE A 723 2.24 8.41 -26.74
C ILE A 723 3.61 8.99 -26.35
N GLY A 724 4.37 8.27 -25.51
CA GLY A 724 5.64 8.73 -24.92
C GLY A 724 5.47 9.28 -23.50
N PHE A 725 6.23 10.31 -23.14
CA PHE A 725 6.18 10.89 -21.79
C PHE A 725 4.88 11.63 -21.54
N VAL A 726 4.28 11.36 -20.37
CA VAL A 726 3.05 11.98 -19.90
C VAL A 726 3.23 12.56 -18.49
N GLY A 727 2.34 13.47 -18.10
CA GLY A 727 2.26 14.02 -16.74
C GLY A 727 1.47 13.11 -15.78
N PRO A 728 1.07 13.62 -14.61
CA PRO A 728 0.18 12.93 -13.70
C PRO A 728 -1.18 12.61 -14.35
N LYS A 729 -1.81 11.51 -13.95
CA LYS A 729 -3.18 11.20 -14.38
C LYS A 729 -4.13 12.26 -13.80
N GLY A 730 -5.08 12.72 -14.61
CA GLY A 730 -6.04 13.76 -14.26
C GLY A 730 -5.56 15.21 -14.39
N ASP A 731 -4.25 15.48 -14.47
CA ASP A 731 -3.72 16.82 -14.75
C ASP A 731 -3.73 17.10 -16.26
N VAL A 732 -4.86 17.61 -16.75
CA VAL A 732 -5.04 17.90 -18.19
C VAL A 732 -4.42 19.24 -18.58
N ASN A 733 -4.22 20.13 -17.61
CA ASN A 733 -3.74 21.48 -17.85
C ASN A 733 -2.21 21.63 -17.68
N ASN A 734 -1.55 20.58 -17.19
CA ASN A 734 -0.11 20.46 -16.90
C ASN A 734 0.40 21.49 -15.87
N ASP A 735 -0.38 21.77 -14.83
CA ASP A 735 0.06 22.58 -13.68
C ASP A 735 0.65 21.74 -12.54
N SER A 736 0.73 20.42 -12.73
CA SER A 736 1.20 19.40 -11.78
C SER A 736 0.25 19.12 -10.62
N PHE A 737 -0.99 19.61 -10.67
CA PHE A 737 -2.00 19.38 -9.64
C PHE A 737 -3.31 18.88 -10.25
N THR A 738 -3.70 17.64 -9.96
CA THR A 738 -5.03 17.18 -10.33
C THR A 738 -6.08 17.79 -9.40
N ASN A 739 -6.90 18.72 -9.93
CA ASN A 739 -7.85 19.48 -9.12
C ASN A 739 -9.10 19.91 -9.90
N ILE A 740 -9.96 20.72 -9.26
CA ILE A 740 -11.24 21.15 -9.85
C ILE A 740 -11.07 21.94 -11.16
N ILE A 741 -9.90 22.54 -11.41
CA ILE A 741 -9.60 23.26 -12.65
C ILE A 741 -9.54 22.28 -13.82
N ASP A 742 -8.99 21.08 -13.63
CA ASP A 742 -8.92 20.03 -14.65
C ASP A 742 -10.31 19.56 -15.09
N ILE A 743 -11.21 19.39 -14.12
CA ILE A 743 -12.62 19.07 -14.40
C ILE A 743 -13.24 20.16 -15.28
N VAL A 744 -12.99 21.44 -14.96
CA VAL A 744 -13.51 22.57 -15.72
C VAL A 744 -12.96 22.56 -17.15
N ASP A 745 -11.68 22.25 -17.33
CA ASP A 745 -11.03 22.19 -18.64
C ASP A 745 -11.54 21.02 -19.50
N ILE A 746 -11.75 19.84 -18.92
CA ILE A 746 -12.41 18.71 -19.61
C ILE A 746 -13.82 19.10 -20.06
N VAL A 747 -14.62 19.73 -19.18
CA VAL A 747 -15.98 20.19 -19.52
C VAL A 747 -15.95 21.18 -20.69
N TYR A 748 -15.04 22.15 -20.68
CA TYR A 748 -14.89 23.10 -21.78
C TYR A 748 -14.51 22.39 -23.09
N THR A 749 -13.59 21.44 -23.02
CA THR A 749 -13.14 20.64 -24.16
C THR A 749 -14.29 19.85 -24.80
N ILE A 750 -15.08 19.13 -23.99
CA ILE A 750 -16.26 18.37 -24.45
C ILE A 750 -17.28 19.30 -25.12
N LEU A 751 -17.48 20.51 -24.60
CA LEU A 751 -18.48 21.45 -25.11
C LEU A 751 -18.08 22.19 -26.39
N ASP A 752 -16.78 22.45 -26.58
CA ASP A 752 -16.26 23.23 -27.70
C ASP A 752 -15.82 22.36 -28.89
N GLU A 753 -15.83 21.02 -28.75
CA GLU A 753 -15.43 20.05 -29.78
C GLU A 753 -14.00 20.32 -30.33
N ASN A 754 -13.11 20.80 -29.46
CA ASN A 754 -11.73 21.12 -29.83
C ASN A 754 -10.89 19.86 -30.01
N SER A 755 -9.97 19.88 -30.98
CA SER A 755 -8.93 18.86 -31.08
C SER A 755 -7.95 19.02 -29.92
N ILE A 756 -7.76 17.95 -29.15
CA ILE A 756 -6.81 17.85 -28.04
C ILE A 756 -5.59 17.02 -28.42
N SER A 757 -4.48 17.19 -27.69
CA SER A 757 -3.33 16.29 -27.82
C SER A 757 -3.64 14.91 -27.25
N GLU A 758 -2.88 13.90 -27.67
CA GLU A 758 -2.98 12.54 -27.12
C GLU A 758 -2.64 12.51 -25.63
N THR A 759 -1.66 13.30 -25.18
CA THR A 759 -1.33 13.46 -23.76
C THR A 759 -2.47 14.06 -22.94
N TYR A 760 -3.20 15.03 -23.47
CA TYR A 760 -4.36 15.62 -22.81
C TYR A 760 -5.50 14.62 -22.73
N LEU A 761 -5.77 13.89 -23.82
CA LEU A 761 -6.79 12.85 -23.85
C LEU A 761 -6.45 11.77 -22.81
N TRP A 762 -5.23 11.26 -22.81
CA TRP A 762 -4.76 10.27 -21.84
C TRP A 762 -4.92 10.75 -20.40
N ALA A 763 -4.54 11.99 -20.08
CA ALA A 763 -4.65 12.51 -18.72
C ALA A 763 -6.11 12.59 -18.25
N GLY A 764 -7.03 12.98 -19.14
CA GLY A 764 -8.44 13.17 -18.79
C GLY A 764 -9.34 11.95 -18.94
N ASP A 765 -8.90 10.90 -19.64
CA ASP A 765 -9.68 9.70 -19.95
C ASP A 765 -9.49 8.64 -18.85
N PHE A 766 -10.41 8.59 -17.90
CA PHE A 766 -10.35 7.71 -16.71
C PHE A 766 -11.06 6.37 -16.94
N ASP A 767 -11.96 6.30 -17.92
CA ASP A 767 -12.60 5.03 -18.33
C ASP A 767 -11.85 4.33 -19.48
N PHE A 768 -10.76 4.95 -19.96
CA PHE A 768 -9.90 4.50 -21.04
C PHE A 768 -10.67 4.21 -22.35
N SER A 769 -11.81 4.86 -22.54
CA SER A 769 -12.65 4.69 -23.74
C SER A 769 -12.07 5.35 -24.99
N LYS A 770 -10.92 6.03 -24.86
CA LYS A 770 -10.29 6.91 -25.86
C LYS A 770 -11.19 8.11 -26.20
N SER A 771 -12.05 8.52 -25.27
CA SER A 771 -12.99 9.63 -25.48
C SER A 771 -13.41 10.33 -24.19
N LEU A 772 -13.14 11.64 -24.10
CA LEU A 772 -13.60 12.45 -22.96
C LEU A 772 -15.12 12.60 -22.95
N ASN A 773 -15.74 12.16 -21.86
CA ASN A 773 -17.17 12.13 -21.68
C ASN A 773 -17.57 12.39 -20.20
N ILE A 774 -18.84 12.17 -19.86
CA ILE A 774 -19.36 12.45 -18.50
C ILE A 774 -18.89 11.44 -17.47
N LEU A 775 -18.55 10.21 -17.89
CA LEU A 775 -18.02 9.18 -17.04
C LEU A 775 -16.64 9.59 -16.52
N ASP A 776 -15.76 10.08 -17.39
CA ASP A 776 -14.45 10.64 -17.01
C ASP A 776 -14.55 11.74 -15.97
N ILE A 777 -15.45 12.71 -16.19
CA ILE A 777 -15.69 13.78 -15.22
C ILE A 777 -16.13 13.22 -13.87
N THR A 778 -16.97 12.17 -13.88
CA THR A 778 -17.48 11.57 -12.64
C THR A 778 -16.37 10.82 -11.90
N MET A 779 -15.51 10.12 -12.63
CA MET A 779 -14.35 9.41 -12.06
C MET A 779 -13.31 10.40 -11.54
N LEU A 780 -12.97 11.43 -12.31
CA LEU A 780 -12.06 12.49 -11.88
C LEU A 780 -12.58 13.25 -10.64
N ILE A 781 -13.89 13.47 -10.52
CA ILE A 781 -14.47 14.04 -9.29
C ILE A 781 -14.23 13.12 -8.09
N ASN A 782 -14.40 11.81 -8.24
CA ASN A 782 -14.14 10.87 -7.15
C ASN A 782 -12.65 10.88 -6.79
N PHE A 783 -11.78 10.83 -7.80
CA PHE A 783 -10.32 10.95 -7.71
C PHE A 783 -9.80 12.27 -7.12
N ILE A 784 -10.64 13.28 -6.90
CA ILE A 784 -10.22 14.55 -6.27
C ILE A 784 -10.84 14.73 -4.87
N PHE A 785 -12.05 14.18 -4.65
CA PHE A 785 -12.89 14.55 -3.51
C PHE A 785 -13.28 13.39 -2.59
N LEU A 786 -13.05 12.14 -3.00
CA LEU A 786 -13.24 10.98 -2.12
C LEU A 786 -11.94 10.53 -1.44
N ASP A 787 -10.86 11.26 -1.68
CA ASP A 787 -9.58 11.19 -0.96
C ASP A 787 -9.65 11.89 0.40
#